data_AF-A0A9P6VD48-F1
#
_entry.id   AF-A0A9P6VD48-F1
#
_cell.length_a   1.000
_cell.length_b   1.000
_cell.length_c   1.000
_cell.angle_alpha   90.00
_cell.angle_beta   90.00
_cell.angle_gamma   90.00
#
_symmetry.space_group_name_H-M   'P 1'
#
loop_
_entity.id
_entity.type
_entity.pdbx_description
1 polymer ?
#
loop_
_entity_poly.entity_id
_entity_poly.type
_entity_poly.pdbx_seq_one_letter_code
_entity_poly.pdbx_strand_id
1 'polypeptide(L)'
;MSHNHNAVQSTPWNLNLDYAVDWSIALGVPVVLLTARHLILIISRAIERRQGGSGQGHAPLATVDSTEADDIPTRSLGASAGKSTARWSYSRIENWITNKASATLHLGSVVHLVAGATLLALIFLSILAVLVTSDVNLKLNSNRAGYLGLACIPFLFAFTGKNSLISLLTGISHHRINQVHRFLGLSLFVLISVHMGCMMKSWMPWKALLAQQLATPKVQYGLATYTALCLLVVTAAWPVRRYAYEVFLVSHSLFLVFLVLAGLHTPYAMRFTAAGIFFYVINVLTSWCVKSKMALAQATVYQDRLTRLRMDRPVAHSPGQHIYVCVPSMSWIQWHPFTISSSDQTSLTVHARAVGGFTKKLCRWPENNQRRVFLAGPYGESVQVGRGSDIQKVVFIAAGSGLAYIVPILMDLLQARRQSKANCGQVEVVWCVRDPDEVLWFQEELEMALDAAQGCLDTMDKEREEASLIVPDGPETQLSLTIHYTRLSFDEQDSLVVPAPMHQQPRLLSSTSATATSSTEEAKKSLPFAGDDRVEWVQSRLVVAEYVRSQIEEIGSDRAVDVVGCGPPQMLAQLHNAPVKKSKVAPAPYPAKKAASKVAVNPLIEKTPKNFGVGQDVQPIKDLSRYVKWPEYVRLQRQRKILNQRLKVPPALNQFTQVLDKNTATQLFKLVNKYRPETRVEKKERLTAAAAAQVEKGVKAETKKPFVVKYGINHITALVEAKKASLVVIADDVDPIEVVVWLPALCRKMGIPYCIVKGKARLGTVVHKKTATALAFTETRAEDKAELASLISAIKSNYTEKNETARKAWGGGLMGFKSNMKLAKRASAVKNSL
;
A
#
# COMPACT_ATOMS: atom_id res chain seq x y z
N MET A 1 4.69 -84.47 -31.20
CA MET A 1 3.28 -84.05 -31.19
C MET A 1 3.23 -82.55 -31.41
N SER A 2 2.37 -82.16 -32.34
CA SER A 2 2.26 -80.88 -33.05
C SER A 2 1.47 -79.81 -32.30
N HIS A 3 1.69 -78.56 -32.72
CA HIS A 3 0.86 -77.35 -32.56
C HIS A 3 0.76 -76.77 -31.13
N ASN A 4 0.83 -75.45 -30.90
CA ASN A 4 0.53 -74.34 -31.81
C ASN A 4 1.26 -73.05 -31.37
N HIS A 5 1.84 -72.36 -32.35
CA HIS A 5 2.13 -70.93 -32.26
C HIS A 5 0.78 -70.19 -32.18
N ASN A 6 0.57 -69.39 -31.13
CA ASN A 6 -0.12 -68.10 -31.23
C ASN A 6 0.23 -67.25 -30.02
N ALA A 7 1.01 -66.21 -30.29
CA ALA A 7 1.38 -65.18 -29.36
C ALA A 7 0.13 -64.47 -28.82
N VAL A 8 0.06 -64.36 -27.51
CA VAL A 8 -0.85 -63.47 -26.78
C VAL A 8 -0.42 -62.03 -27.09
N GLN A 9 -1.04 -61.41 -28.10
CA GLN A 9 -1.12 -59.96 -28.19
C GLN A 9 -2.19 -59.47 -27.21
N SER A 10 -1.86 -59.41 -25.92
CA SER A 10 -2.59 -58.55 -24.99
C SER A 10 -1.94 -57.17 -25.03
N THR A 11 -2.58 -56.22 -25.70
CA THR A 11 -2.18 -54.81 -25.77
C THR A 11 -2.43 -54.13 -24.42
N PRO A 12 -1.41 -53.59 -23.72
CA PRO A 12 -1.61 -52.81 -22.50
C PRO A 12 -1.36 -51.32 -22.79
N TRP A 13 -1.95 -50.75 -23.86
CA TRP A 13 -1.75 -49.32 -24.21
C TRP A 13 -2.95 -48.63 -24.87
N ASN A 14 -4.18 -49.08 -24.62
CA ASN A 14 -5.37 -48.30 -24.97
C ASN A 14 -5.79 -47.37 -23.83
N LEU A 15 -5.02 -46.30 -23.62
CA LEU A 15 -5.60 -45.03 -23.14
C LEU A 15 -6.06 -44.30 -24.40
N ASN A 16 -7.33 -44.49 -24.77
CA ASN A 16 -7.97 -43.80 -25.89
C ASN A 16 -7.66 -42.30 -25.82
N LEU A 17 -7.20 -41.76 -26.94
CA LEU A 17 -6.95 -40.34 -27.15
C LEU A 17 -8.19 -39.48 -26.82
N ASP A 18 -9.38 -40.08 -26.90
CA ASP A 18 -10.69 -39.50 -26.55
C ASP A 18 -10.73 -39.05 -25.09
N TYR A 19 -10.13 -39.80 -24.16
CA TYR A 19 -10.10 -39.40 -22.75
C TYR A 19 -9.29 -38.11 -22.55
N ALA A 20 -8.20 -37.88 -23.28
CA ALA A 20 -7.42 -36.64 -23.14
C ALA A 20 -8.19 -35.40 -23.60
N VAL A 21 -9.08 -35.56 -24.61
CA VAL A 21 -10.01 -34.53 -25.06
C VAL A 21 -11.11 -34.32 -23.99
N ASP A 22 -11.65 -35.40 -23.42
CA ASP A 22 -12.61 -35.38 -22.31
C ASP A 22 -12.02 -34.73 -21.03
N TRP A 23 -10.72 -34.90 -20.76
CA TRP A 23 -10.03 -34.31 -19.61
C TRP A 23 -9.77 -32.80 -19.78
N SER A 24 -9.52 -32.33 -21.01
CA SER A 24 -9.51 -30.89 -21.31
C SER A 24 -10.90 -30.26 -21.23
N ILE A 25 -11.95 -31.00 -21.55
CA ILE A 25 -13.35 -30.58 -21.36
C ILE A 25 -13.69 -30.54 -19.86
N ALA A 26 -13.26 -31.52 -19.06
CA ALA A 26 -13.50 -31.57 -17.61
C ALA A 26 -12.78 -30.45 -16.82
N LEU A 27 -11.58 -30.03 -17.24
CA LEU A 27 -10.90 -28.82 -16.73
C LEU A 27 -11.50 -27.53 -17.31
N GLY A 28 -12.11 -27.62 -18.49
CA GLY A 28 -12.91 -26.58 -19.13
C GLY A 28 -14.20 -26.29 -18.37
N VAL A 29 -14.88 -27.28 -17.79
CA VAL A 29 -16.17 -27.10 -17.09
C VAL A 29 -16.12 -26.06 -15.96
N PRO A 30 -15.15 -26.06 -15.03
CA PRO A 30 -15.03 -25.00 -14.02
C PRO A 30 -14.73 -23.61 -14.61
N VAL A 31 -13.94 -23.55 -15.69
CA VAL A 31 -13.63 -22.31 -16.43
C VAL A 31 -14.87 -21.81 -17.17
N VAL A 32 -15.64 -22.72 -17.78
CA VAL A 32 -16.89 -22.48 -18.50
C VAL A 32 -18.01 -22.09 -17.54
N LEU A 33 -18.07 -22.66 -16.34
CA LEU A 33 -19.02 -22.25 -15.29
C LEU A 33 -18.68 -20.85 -14.74
N LEU A 34 -17.39 -20.52 -14.64
CA LEU A 34 -16.92 -19.17 -14.33
C LEU A 34 -17.27 -18.17 -15.44
N THR A 35 -17.21 -18.56 -16.71
CA THR A 35 -17.65 -17.72 -17.82
C THR A 35 -19.16 -17.68 -18.01
N ALA A 36 -19.90 -18.75 -17.71
CA ALA A 36 -21.36 -18.84 -17.84
C ALA A 36 -22.07 -17.94 -16.82
N ARG A 37 -21.59 -17.89 -15.57
CA ARG A 37 -22.05 -16.92 -14.57
C ARG A 37 -21.92 -15.47 -15.08
N HIS A 38 -20.83 -15.15 -15.76
CA HIS A 38 -20.60 -13.80 -16.28
C HIS A 38 -21.31 -13.53 -17.61
N LEU A 39 -21.51 -14.54 -18.45
CA LEU A 39 -22.32 -14.46 -19.67
C LEU A 39 -23.78 -14.17 -19.32
N ILE A 40 -24.31 -14.80 -18.27
CA ILE A 40 -25.65 -14.50 -17.71
C ILE A 40 -25.72 -13.03 -17.23
N LEU A 41 -24.68 -12.52 -16.56
CA LEU A 41 -24.62 -11.12 -16.13
C LEU A 41 -24.51 -10.13 -17.31
N ILE A 42 -23.81 -10.49 -18.38
CA ILE A 42 -23.67 -9.66 -19.59
C ILE A 42 -25.00 -9.63 -20.35
N ILE A 43 -25.65 -10.78 -20.52
CA ILE A 43 -26.98 -10.88 -21.14
C ILE A 43 -28.00 -10.07 -20.32
N SER A 44 -27.98 -10.17 -18.98
CA SER A 44 -28.88 -9.41 -18.11
C SER A 44 -28.65 -7.88 -18.24
N ARG A 45 -27.39 -7.42 -18.28
CA ARG A 45 -27.06 -6.00 -18.48
C ARG A 45 -27.39 -5.50 -19.89
N ALA A 46 -27.29 -6.37 -20.91
CA ALA A 46 -27.69 -6.06 -22.27
C ALA A 46 -29.22 -5.95 -22.41
N ILE A 47 -29.97 -6.77 -21.68
CA ILE A 47 -31.43 -6.70 -21.58
C ILE A 47 -31.85 -5.40 -20.86
N GLU A 48 -31.19 -5.01 -19.76
CA GLU A 48 -31.44 -3.74 -19.07
C GLU A 48 -31.18 -2.52 -19.97
N ARG A 49 -30.11 -2.53 -20.78
CA ARG A 49 -29.84 -1.47 -21.76
C ARG A 49 -30.88 -1.38 -22.87
N ARG A 50 -31.45 -2.51 -23.30
CA ARG A 50 -32.55 -2.52 -24.28
C ARG A 50 -33.88 -2.03 -23.68
N GLN A 51 -34.13 -2.31 -22.40
CA GLN A 51 -35.34 -1.86 -21.72
C GLN A 51 -35.28 -0.40 -21.24
N GLY A 52 -34.07 0.15 -21.01
CA GLY A 52 -33.87 1.58 -20.74
C GLY A 52 -33.72 2.46 -21.99
N GLY A 53 -33.79 1.89 -23.19
CA GLY A 53 -33.57 2.57 -24.47
C GLY A 53 -34.83 3.01 -25.23
N SER A 54 -36.04 2.76 -24.70
CA SER A 54 -37.28 3.25 -25.32
C SER A 54 -37.63 4.65 -24.78
N GLY A 55 -36.85 5.66 -25.16
CA GLY A 55 -37.11 7.02 -24.74
C GLY A 55 -36.06 8.04 -25.13
N GLN A 56 -35.53 7.98 -26.36
CA GLN A 56 -34.84 9.10 -27.00
C GLN A 56 -34.63 8.78 -28.49
N GLY A 57 -35.69 8.97 -29.28
CA GLY A 57 -35.59 9.09 -30.73
C GLY A 57 -35.33 10.54 -31.09
N HIS A 58 -34.24 10.81 -31.80
CA HIS A 58 -33.99 12.08 -32.47
C HIS A 58 -35.09 12.39 -33.50
N ALA A 59 -35.62 13.61 -33.49
CA ALA A 59 -36.36 14.19 -34.61
C ALA A 59 -35.54 15.37 -35.20
N PRO A 60 -35.47 15.53 -36.54
CA PRO A 60 -34.69 16.57 -37.20
C PRO A 60 -35.46 17.90 -37.35
N LEU A 61 -34.71 18.98 -37.61
CA LEU A 61 -35.17 20.36 -37.84
C LEU A 61 -36.19 20.53 -38.99
N ALA A 62 -37.19 21.42 -38.79
CA ALA A 62 -37.87 22.27 -39.79
C ALA A 62 -38.74 23.34 -39.07
N THR A 63 -38.37 24.64 -39.13
CA THR A 63 -39.02 25.76 -39.86
C THR A 63 -40.43 26.21 -39.43
N VAL A 64 -40.50 27.46 -38.94
CA VAL A 64 -41.52 28.54 -39.06
C VAL A 64 -42.82 28.18 -39.82
N ASP A 65 -44.02 28.34 -39.23
CA ASP A 65 -44.87 29.55 -39.27
C ASP A 65 -46.23 29.36 -38.53
N SER A 66 -46.91 30.51 -38.35
CA SER A 66 -48.18 30.92 -37.70
C SER A 66 -49.47 30.06 -37.61
N THR A 67 -50.39 30.58 -36.76
CA THR A 67 -51.90 30.54 -36.71
C THR A 67 -52.67 29.45 -35.96
N GLU A 68 -53.53 29.92 -35.02
CA GLU A 68 -54.92 29.53 -34.62
C GLU A 68 -55.29 28.03 -34.42
N ALA A 69 -56.22 27.60 -33.57
CA ALA A 69 -57.00 28.07 -32.41
C ALA A 69 -57.70 26.79 -31.85
N ASP A 70 -58.44 26.93 -30.75
CA ASP A 70 -59.52 26.03 -30.27
C ASP A 70 -59.21 24.87 -29.27
N ASP A 71 -59.15 25.25 -27.98
CA ASP A 71 -60.22 25.12 -26.96
C ASP A 71 -60.85 23.75 -26.54
N ILE A 72 -61.16 23.67 -25.22
CA ILE A 72 -62.11 22.78 -24.48
C ILE A 72 -61.56 21.39 -23.96
N PRO A 73 -61.99 20.84 -22.79
CA PRO A 73 -61.32 20.98 -21.50
C PRO A 73 -61.06 19.65 -20.74
N THR A 74 -60.29 19.74 -19.66
CA THR A 74 -60.02 18.64 -18.73
C THR A 74 -61.26 18.14 -17.99
N ARG A 75 -61.48 16.81 -17.97
CA ARG A 75 -62.29 16.15 -16.94
C ARG A 75 -61.61 14.88 -16.41
N SER A 76 -61.43 14.88 -15.11
CA SER A 76 -60.87 13.83 -14.26
C SER A 76 -61.62 12.50 -14.36
N LEU A 77 -60.88 11.39 -14.51
CA LEU A 77 -61.31 10.07 -14.07
C LEU A 77 -60.17 9.41 -13.29
N GLY A 78 -60.42 9.21 -12.00
CA GLY A 78 -59.52 8.47 -11.11
C GLY A 78 -59.44 7.01 -11.51
N ALA A 79 -58.22 6.47 -11.51
CA ALA A 79 -57.96 5.04 -11.57
C ALA A 79 -57.17 4.62 -10.33
N SER A 80 -57.93 4.08 -9.38
CA SER A 80 -57.62 2.99 -8.45
C SER A 80 -56.14 2.64 -8.18
N ALA A 81 -55.79 2.74 -6.90
CA ALA A 81 -54.60 2.18 -6.29
C ALA A 81 -54.47 0.67 -6.56
N GLY A 82 -53.68 0.32 -7.57
CA GLY A 82 -53.15 -1.02 -7.77
C GLY A 82 -52.09 -1.32 -6.71
N LYS A 83 -52.38 -2.28 -5.82
CA LYS A 83 -51.42 -2.84 -4.87
C LYS A 83 -50.14 -3.25 -5.63
N SER A 84 -49.06 -2.52 -5.38
CA SER A 84 -47.71 -2.88 -5.82
C SER A 84 -47.38 -4.26 -5.25
N THR A 85 -47.45 -5.28 -6.10
CA THR A 85 -46.82 -6.57 -5.82
C THR A 85 -45.34 -6.30 -5.60
N ALA A 86 -44.81 -6.78 -4.47
CA ALA A 86 -43.41 -6.62 -4.10
C ALA A 86 -42.52 -7.25 -5.18
N ARG A 87 -42.10 -6.44 -6.14
CA ARG A 87 -41.21 -6.83 -7.23
C ARG A 87 -39.82 -7.02 -6.63
N TRP A 88 -39.42 -8.28 -6.46
CA TRP A 88 -38.06 -8.63 -6.07
C TRP A 88 -37.09 -8.10 -7.13
N SER A 89 -36.48 -6.95 -6.86
CA SER A 89 -35.48 -6.38 -7.77
C SER A 89 -34.21 -7.22 -7.70
N TYR A 90 -33.77 -7.72 -8.87
CA TYR A 90 -32.54 -8.50 -9.04
C TYR A 90 -31.31 -7.77 -8.46
N SER A 91 -31.32 -6.43 -8.42
CA SER A 91 -30.24 -5.62 -7.82
C SER A 91 -30.11 -5.80 -6.31
N ARG A 92 -31.19 -6.12 -5.59
CA ARG A 92 -31.12 -6.42 -4.14
C ARG A 92 -30.52 -7.79 -3.88
N ILE A 93 -30.83 -8.78 -4.73
CA ILE A 93 -30.23 -10.11 -4.67
C ILE A 93 -28.76 -10.02 -5.10
N GLU A 94 -28.44 -9.26 -6.14
CA GLU A 94 -27.07 -8.97 -6.57
C GLU A 94 -26.29 -8.25 -5.48
N ASN A 95 -26.81 -7.19 -4.86
CA ASN A 95 -26.12 -6.51 -3.76
C ASN A 95 -25.99 -7.39 -2.51
N TRP A 96 -26.97 -8.25 -2.22
CA TRP A 96 -26.90 -9.20 -1.11
C TRP A 96 -25.87 -10.32 -1.35
N ILE A 97 -25.85 -10.90 -2.55
CA ILE A 97 -24.86 -11.92 -2.96
C ILE A 97 -23.48 -11.27 -3.06
N THR A 98 -23.35 -10.10 -3.67
CA THR A 98 -22.08 -9.39 -3.82
C THR A 98 -21.53 -8.99 -2.45
N ASN A 99 -22.34 -8.50 -1.51
CA ASN A 99 -21.87 -8.10 -0.18
C ASN A 99 -21.62 -9.27 0.78
N LYS A 100 -22.33 -10.40 0.67
CA LYS A 100 -22.05 -11.60 1.51
C LYS A 100 -21.00 -12.53 0.92
N ALA A 101 -20.94 -12.71 -0.41
CA ALA A 101 -19.95 -13.55 -1.07
C ALA A 101 -18.60 -12.84 -1.30
N SER A 102 -18.56 -11.50 -1.16
CA SER A 102 -17.32 -10.71 -1.11
C SER A 102 -16.67 -10.64 0.27
N ALA A 103 -17.16 -11.41 1.25
CA ALA A 103 -16.47 -11.58 2.53
C ALA A 103 -15.03 -12.00 2.25
N THR A 104 -14.10 -11.07 2.46
CA THR A 104 -12.68 -11.26 2.22
C THR A 104 -12.15 -11.97 3.46
N LEU A 105 -11.87 -13.27 3.34
CA LEU A 105 -11.16 -14.00 4.38
C LEU A 105 -9.72 -13.49 4.40
N HIS A 106 -9.41 -12.60 5.32
CA HIS A 106 -8.06 -12.12 5.57
C HIS A 106 -7.22 -13.21 6.25
N LEU A 107 -6.79 -14.23 5.49
CA LEU A 107 -5.65 -15.05 5.89
C LEU A 107 -4.38 -14.28 5.51
N GLY A 108 -3.64 -13.85 6.53
CA GLY A 108 -2.62 -12.80 6.45
C GLY A 108 -1.67 -12.83 5.24
N SER A 109 -1.36 -11.63 4.72
CA SER A 109 -0.30 -11.23 3.77
C SER A 109 0.00 -12.02 2.50
N VAL A 110 -0.49 -13.25 2.32
CA VAL A 110 -0.08 -14.12 1.20
C VAL A 110 -1.21 -14.36 0.19
N VAL A 111 -2.48 -14.30 0.60
CA VAL A 111 -3.61 -14.54 -0.31
C VAL A 111 -4.82 -13.67 0.07
N HIS A 112 -5.00 -12.53 -0.59
CA HIS A 112 -6.31 -11.87 -0.63
C HIS A 112 -7.16 -12.54 -1.71
N LEU A 113 -7.80 -13.66 -1.38
CA LEU A 113 -8.87 -14.20 -2.21
C LEU A 113 -10.21 -13.84 -1.56
N VAL A 114 -11.13 -13.37 -2.38
CA VAL A 114 -12.56 -13.28 -2.03
C VAL A 114 -13.04 -14.67 -1.63
N ALA A 115 -13.89 -14.83 -0.60
CA ALA A 115 -14.34 -16.15 -0.12
C ALA A 115 -14.83 -17.09 -1.25
N GLY A 116 -15.50 -16.54 -2.26
CA GLY A 116 -15.90 -17.29 -3.46
C GLY A 116 -14.72 -17.82 -4.29
N ALA A 117 -13.65 -17.04 -4.44
CA ALA A 117 -12.45 -17.49 -5.15
C ALA A 117 -11.67 -18.53 -4.34
N THR A 118 -11.65 -18.46 -2.99
CA THR A 118 -11.04 -19.52 -2.16
C THR A 118 -11.81 -20.82 -2.27
N LEU A 119 -13.14 -20.75 -2.30
CA LEU A 119 -13.99 -21.94 -2.47
C LEU A 119 -13.74 -22.59 -3.83
N LEU A 120 -13.69 -21.81 -4.92
CA LEU A 120 -13.39 -22.32 -6.25
C LEU A 120 -11.98 -22.93 -6.36
N ALA A 121 -10.98 -22.31 -5.73
CA ALA A 121 -9.64 -22.86 -5.65
C ALA A 121 -9.61 -24.19 -4.89
N LEU A 122 -10.34 -24.30 -3.77
CA LEU A 122 -10.46 -25.54 -3.00
C LEU A 122 -11.19 -26.63 -3.77
N ILE A 123 -12.28 -26.29 -4.48
CA ILE A 123 -13.00 -27.22 -5.37
C ILE A 123 -12.03 -27.73 -6.45
N PHE A 124 -11.32 -26.83 -7.13
CA PHE A 124 -10.33 -27.21 -8.13
C PHE A 124 -9.23 -28.13 -7.55
N LEU A 125 -8.68 -27.80 -6.39
CA LEU A 125 -7.67 -28.64 -5.72
C LEU A 125 -8.25 -29.99 -5.30
N SER A 126 -9.51 -30.06 -4.85
CA SER A 126 -10.18 -31.32 -4.53
C SER A 126 -10.41 -32.18 -5.77
N ILE A 127 -10.79 -31.56 -6.90
CA ILE A 127 -10.92 -32.25 -8.19
C ILE A 127 -9.54 -32.78 -8.60
N LEU A 128 -8.49 -31.96 -8.56
CA LEU A 128 -7.13 -32.42 -8.86
C LEU A 128 -6.69 -33.56 -7.94
N ALA A 129 -6.97 -33.48 -6.64
CA ALA A 129 -6.62 -34.53 -5.68
C ALA A 129 -7.34 -35.84 -6.02
N VAL A 130 -8.65 -35.79 -6.24
CA VAL A 130 -9.45 -36.96 -6.67
C VAL A 130 -8.93 -37.51 -7.99
N LEU A 131 -8.70 -36.66 -8.99
CA LEU A 131 -8.19 -37.05 -10.30
C LEU A 131 -6.75 -37.58 -10.26
N VAL A 132 -5.98 -37.30 -9.21
CA VAL A 132 -4.65 -37.88 -9.02
C VAL A 132 -4.77 -39.24 -8.34
N THR A 133 -5.66 -39.39 -7.34
CA THR A 133 -5.71 -40.58 -6.45
C THR A 133 -6.79 -41.61 -6.79
N SER A 134 -7.80 -41.30 -7.60
CA SER A 134 -8.92 -42.22 -7.87
C SER A 134 -8.46 -43.44 -8.66
N ASP A 135 -8.71 -44.64 -8.14
CA ASP A 135 -8.50 -45.92 -8.82
C ASP A 135 -7.09 -46.19 -9.37
N VAL A 136 -6.07 -45.46 -8.91
CA VAL A 136 -4.70 -45.58 -9.41
C VAL A 136 -3.70 -45.49 -8.27
N ASN A 137 -2.83 -46.50 -8.17
CA ASN A 137 -1.67 -46.45 -7.28
C ASN A 137 -0.58 -45.58 -7.93
N LEU A 138 -0.33 -44.40 -7.35
CA LEU A 138 0.67 -43.43 -7.84
C LEU A 138 2.10 -43.97 -7.89
N LYS A 139 2.42 -45.04 -7.15
CA LYS A 139 3.72 -45.71 -7.25
C LYS A 139 3.86 -46.48 -8.57
N LEU A 140 2.77 -47.04 -9.08
CA LEU A 140 2.74 -47.80 -10.34
C LEU A 140 2.52 -46.88 -11.55
N ASN A 141 1.73 -45.81 -11.41
CA ASN A 141 1.46 -44.87 -12.49
C ASN A 141 1.75 -43.42 -12.09
N SER A 142 3.03 -43.11 -11.87
CA SER A 142 3.51 -41.77 -11.53
C SER A 142 3.33 -40.75 -12.65
N ASN A 143 3.12 -41.20 -13.90
CA ASN A 143 2.90 -40.34 -15.07
C ASN A 143 1.57 -39.56 -14.99
N ARG A 144 0.59 -40.04 -14.23
CA ARG A 144 -0.72 -39.37 -14.09
C ARG A 144 -0.58 -37.93 -13.59
N ALA A 145 0.20 -37.72 -12.54
CA ALA A 145 0.48 -36.37 -12.02
C ALA A 145 1.19 -35.48 -13.07
N GLY A 146 2.07 -36.07 -13.89
CA GLY A 146 2.71 -35.39 -15.01
C GLY A 146 1.71 -34.93 -16.08
N TYR A 147 0.77 -35.80 -16.48
CA TYR A 147 -0.27 -35.45 -17.46
C TYR A 147 -1.22 -34.37 -16.97
N LEU A 148 -1.66 -34.41 -15.71
CA LEU A 148 -2.46 -33.33 -15.13
C LEU A 148 -1.66 -32.01 -15.06
N GLY A 149 -0.36 -32.09 -14.77
CA GLY A 149 0.53 -30.93 -14.84
C GLY A 149 0.58 -30.34 -16.25
N LEU A 150 0.80 -31.18 -17.27
CA LEU A 150 0.81 -30.75 -18.67
C LEU A 150 -0.52 -30.11 -19.10
N ALA A 151 -1.66 -30.64 -18.63
CA ALA A 151 -2.97 -30.07 -18.91
C ALA A 151 -3.16 -28.65 -18.35
N CYS A 152 -2.39 -28.25 -17.34
CA CYS A 152 -2.42 -26.88 -16.81
C CYS A 152 -1.72 -25.87 -17.73
N ILE A 153 -0.79 -26.30 -18.60
CA ILE A 153 0.08 -25.40 -19.38
C ILE A 153 -0.73 -24.48 -20.32
N PRO A 154 -1.66 -24.95 -21.16
CA PRO A 154 -2.40 -24.06 -22.08
C PRO A 154 -3.16 -22.97 -21.32
N PHE A 155 -3.84 -23.34 -20.23
CA PHE A 155 -4.59 -22.40 -19.40
C PHE A 155 -3.67 -21.44 -18.65
N LEU A 156 -2.50 -21.92 -18.17
CA LEU A 156 -1.52 -21.08 -17.51
C LEU A 156 -1.15 -19.88 -18.39
N PHE A 157 -0.99 -20.09 -19.71
CA PHE A 157 -0.70 -19.03 -20.67
C PHE A 157 -1.94 -18.30 -21.16
N ALA A 158 -3.08 -18.95 -21.33
CA ALA A 158 -4.34 -18.28 -21.72
C ALA A 158 -4.77 -17.22 -20.68
N PHE A 159 -4.49 -17.46 -19.40
CA PHE A 159 -4.71 -16.51 -18.31
C PHE A 159 -3.52 -15.55 -18.07
N THR A 160 -2.67 -15.30 -19.07
CA THR A 160 -1.62 -14.25 -19.01
C THR A 160 -1.99 -13.05 -19.87
N GLY A 161 -1.38 -11.89 -19.57
CA GLY A 161 -1.51 -10.69 -20.41
C GLY A 161 -2.63 -9.73 -19.99
N LYS A 162 -2.52 -8.48 -20.45
CA LYS A 162 -3.44 -7.38 -20.09
C LYS A 162 -4.72 -7.40 -20.91
N ASN A 163 -4.60 -7.75 -22.19
CA ASN A 163 -5.68 -7.92 -23.16
C ASN A 163 -5.75 -9.37 -23.61
N SER A 164 -5.70 -10.32 -22.66
CA SER A 164 -5.76 -11.74 -23.03
C SER A 164 -7.04 -12.04 -23.80
N LEU A 165 -7.02 -13.06 -24.67
CA LEU A 165 -8.21 -13.46 -25.41
C LEU A 165 -9.40 -13.73 -24.46
N ILE A 166 -9.12 -14.34 -23.31
CA ILE A 166 -10.10 -14.57 -22.26
C ILE A 166 -10.63 -13.25 -21.70
N SER A 167 -9.76 -12.28 -21.42
CA SER A 167 -10.18 -10.95 -20.93
C SER A 167 -11.12 -10.25 -21.93
N LEU A 168 -10.83 -10.36 -23.23
CA LEU A 168 -11.64 -9.77 -24.29
C LEU A 168 -13.01 -10.45 -24.43
N LEU A 169 -13.06 -11.78 -24.35
CA LEU A 169 -14.30 -12.55 -24.49
C LEU A 169 -15.20 -12.46 -23.24
N THR A 170 -14.59 -12.39 -22.06
CA THR A 170 -15.33 -12.50 -20.78
C THR A 170 -15.51 -11.17 -20.06
N GLY A 171 -14.77 -10.13 -20.44
CA GLY A 171 -14.71 -8.86 -19.73
C GLY A 171 -14.01 -8.92 -18.36
N ILE A 172 -13.41 -10.05 -17.98
CA ILE A 172 -12.72 -10.18 -16.68
C ILE A 172 -11.44 -9.32 -16.69
N SER A 173 -11.26 -8.54 -15.63
CA SER A 173 -10.07 -7.69 -15.49
C SER A 173 -8.77 -8.51 -15.39
N HIS A 174 -7.71 -8.00 -16.01
CA HIS A 174 -6.39 -8.64 -16.01
C HIS A 174 -5.86 -8.94 -14.60
N HIS A 175 -6.21 -8.12 -13.60
CA HIS A 175 -5.83 -8.36 -12.21
C HIS A 175 -6.42 -9.67 -11.66
N ARG A 176 -7.70 -9.96 -11.96
CA ARG A 176 -8.36 -11.20 -11.55
C ARG A 176 -7.82 -12.40 -12.34
N ILE A 177 -7.59 -12.23 -13.64
CA ILE A 177 -6.97 -13.26 -14.49
C ILE A 177 -5.56 -13.64 -14.00
N ASN A 178 -4.76 -12.66 -13.59
CA ASN A 178 -3.42 -12.92 -13.05
C ASN A 178 -3.44 -13.69 -11.72
N GLN A 179 -4.50 -13.59 -10.92
CA GLN A 179 -4.67 -14.43 -9.73
C GLN A 179 -4.80 -15.91 -10.12
N VAL A 180 -5.55 -16.19 -11.19
CA VAL A 180 -5.71 -17.54 -11.74
C VAL A 180 -4.38 -18.07 -12.28
N HIS A 181 -3.62 -17.26 -13.03
CA HIS A 181 -2.28 -17.63 -13.52
C HIS A 181 -1.35 -18.07 -12.37
N ARG A 182 -1.29 -17.29 -11.28
CA ARG A 182 -0.48 -17.63 -10.11
C ARG A 182 -0.90 -18.94 -9.45
N PHE A 183 -2.20 -19.17 -9.36
CA PHE A 183 -2.76 -20.38 -8.77
C PHE A 183 -2.49 -21.63 -9.64
N LEU A 184 -2.67 -21.52 -10.96
CA LEU A 184 -2.34 -22.59 -11.90
C LEU A 184 -0.83 -22.88 -11.92
N GLY A 185 0.02 -21.86 -11.83
CA GLY A 185 1.48 -22.04 -11.77
C GLY A 185 1.93 -22.81 -10.52
N LEU A 186 1.31 -22.54 -9.37
CA LEU A 186 1.55 -23.32 -8.15
C LEU A 186 1.01 -24.75 -8.26
N SER A 187 -0.18 -24.92 -8.85
CA SER A 187 -0.78 -26.25 -9.06
C SER A 187 0.09 -27.12 -9.97
N LEU A 188 0.60 -26.54 -11.07
CA LEU A 188 1.59 -27.16 -11.95
C LEU A 188 2.84 -27.58 -11.16
N PHE A 189 3.41 -26.69 -10.35
CA PHE A 189 4.60 -27.00 -9.56
C PHE A 189 4.40 -28.18 -8.60
N VAL A 190 3.25 -28.23 -7.92
CA VAL A 190 2.91 -29.33 -7.00
C VAL A 190 2.76 -30.64 -7.77
N LEU A 191 2.01 -30.65 -8.88
CA LEU A 191 1.78 -31.85 -9.69
C LEU A 191 3.08 -32.41 -10.27
N ILE A 192 3.96 -31.55 -10.80
CA ILE A 192 5.26 -31.98 -11.33
C ILE A 192 6.19 -32.45 -10.20
N SER A 193 6.13 -31.84 -9.02
CA SER A 193 6.89 -32.31 -7.85
C SER A 193 6.44 -33.68 -7.37
N VAL A 194 5.12 -33.96 -7.40
CA VAL A 194 4.58 -35.31 -7.10
C VAL A 194 5.06 -36.32 -8.16
N HIS A 195 4.98 -35.96 -9.44
CA HIS A 195 5.48 -36.80 -10.54
C HIS A 195 6.96 -37.16 -10.34
N MET A 196 7.82 -36.14 -10.12
CA MET A 196 9.25 -36.33 -9.88
C MET A 196 9.53 -37.16 -8.62
N GLY A 197 8.86 -36.85 -7.51
CA GLY A 197 9.05 -37.53 -6.23
C GLY A 197 8.65 -39.02 -6.28
N CYS A 198 7.53 -39.35 -6.94
CA CYS A 198 7.09 -40.72 -7.12
C CYS A 198 8.05 -41.53 -8.01
N MET A 199 8.55 -40.94 -9.10
CA MET A 199 9.55 -41.60 -9.95
C MET A 199 10.86 -41.84 -9.20
N MET A 200 11.39 -40.80 -8.52
CA MET A 200 12.63 -40.92 -7.75
C MET A 200 12.52 -41.99 -6.65
N LYS A 201 11.40 -42.02 -5.92
CA LYS A 201 11.16 -43.04 -4.88
C LYS A 201 11.11 -44.47 -5.45
N SER A 202 10.63 -44.65 -6.67
CA SER A 202 10.60 -45.96 -7.35
C SER A 202 11.99 -46.43 -7.75
N TRP A 203 12.86 -45.51 -8.18
CA TRP A 203 14.20 -45.83 -8.69
C TRP A 203 15.28 -45.89 -7.61
N MET A 204 15.18 -45.07 -6.56
CA MET A 204 16.20 -44.93 -5.51
C MET A 204 16.68 -46.24 -4.86
N PRO A 205 15.81 -47.25 -4.60
CA PRO A 205 16.26 -48.52 -4.02
C PRO A 205 17.20 -49.32 -4.93
N TRP A 206 17.17 -49.08 -6.24
CA TRP A 206 17.86 -49.87 -7.26
C TRP A 206 18.92 -49.03 -7.98
N LYS A 207 20.15 -49.00 -7.44
CA LYS A 207 21.22 -48.10 -7.93
C LYS A 207 21.54 -48.24 -9.43
N ALA A 208 21.56 -49.47 -9.96
CA ALA A 208 21.82 -49.71 -11.38
C ALA A 208 20.69 -49.18 -12.27
N LEU A 209 19.43 -49.41 -11.89
CA LEU A 209 18.26 -48.87 -12.58
C LEU A 209 18.27 -47.34 -12.52
N LEU A 210 18.58 -46.74 -11.36
CA LEU A 210 18.66 -45.30 -11.21
C LEU A 210 19.70 -44.67 -12.17
N ALA A 211 20.90 -45.25 -12.22
CA ALA A 211 21.96 -44.79 -13.13
C ALA A 211 21.52 -44.91 -14.60
N GLN A 212 20.89 -46.03 -14.98
CA GLN A 212 20.36 -46.25 -16.31
C GLN A 212 19.27 -45.23 -16.67
N GLN A 213 18.30 -44.99 -15.77
CA GLN A 213 17.21 -44.05 -16.01
C GLN A 213 17.74 -42.61 -16.15
N LEU A 214 18.66 -42.17 -15.29
CA LEU A 214 19.27 -40.83 -15.35
C LEU A 214 20.10 -40.60 -16.63
N ALA A 215 20.64 -41.66 -17.23
CA ALA A 215 21.37 -41.58 -18.50
C ALA A 215 20.43 -41.41 -19.72
N THR A 216 19.13 -41.69 -19.58
CA THR A 216 18.20 -41.55 -20.72
C THR A 216 17.92 -40.08 -21.04
N PRO A 217 17.95 -39.67 -22.34
CA PRO A 217 17.68 -38.28 -22.73
C PRO A 217 16.34 -37.76 -22.23
N LYS A 218 15.30 -38.62 -22.22
CA LYS A 218 13.99 -38.32 -21.65
C LYS A 218 14.09 -37.80 -20.22
N VAL A 219 14.80 -38.51 -19.34
CA VAL A 219 14.91 -38.14 -17.92
C VAL A 219 15.78 -36.90 -17.74
N GLN A 220 16.83 -36.73 -18.55
CA GLN A 220 17.66 -35.53 -18.55
C GLN A 220 16.85 -34.26 -18.88
N TYR A 221 16.04 -34.29 -19.94
CA TYR A 221 15.13 -33.18 -20.28
C TYR A 221 14.07 -32.97 -19.17
N GLY A 222 13.58 -34.03 -18.54
CA GLY A 222 12.65 -33.93 -17.41
C GLY A 222 13.26 -33.25 -16.19
N LEU A 223 14.51 -33.57 -15.85
CA LEU A 223 15.26 -32.94 -14.77
C LEU A 223 15.58 -31.47 -15.08
N ALA A 224 15.99 -31.17 -16.32
CA ALA A 224 16.21 -29.80 -16.77
C ALA A 224 14.92 -28.97 -16.70
N THR A 225 13.79 -29.53 -17.15
CA THR A 225 12.46 -28.91 -17.07
C THR A 225 12.07 -28.62 -15.62
N TYR A 226 12.25 -29.59 -14.71
CA TYR A 226 11.95 -29.41 -13.30
C TYR A 226 12.83 -28.34 -12.66
N THR A 227 14.12 -28.29 -13.00
CA THR A 227 15.06 -27.27 -12.53
C THR A 227 14.64 -25.88 -13.00
N ALA A 228 14.26 -25.73 -14.26
CA ALA A 228 13.73 -24.49 -14.80
C ALA A 228 12.44 -24.07 -14.09
N LEU A 229 11.51 -25.01 -13.84
CA LEU A 229 10.27 -24.73 -13.11
C LEU A 229 10.54 -24.29 -11.66
N CYS A 230 11.47 -24.94 -10.96
CA CYS A 230 11.91 -24.54 -9.63
C CYS A 230 12.46 -23.12 -9.61
N LEU A 231 13.33 -22.77 -10.57
CA LEU A 231 13.87 -21.42 -10.72
C LEU A 231 12.74 -20.39 -10.89
N LEU A 232 11.79 -20.66 -11.79
CA LEU A 232 10.64 -19.78 -12.04
C LEU A 232 9.78 -19.55 -10.80
N VAL A 233 9.52 -20.59 -10.01
CA VAL A 233 8.66 -20.52 -8.81
C VAL A 233 9.37 -19.84 -7.65
N VAL A 234 10.65 -20.15 -7.42
CA VAL A 234 11.44 -19.57 -6.31
C VAL A 234 11.64 -18.07 -6.53
N THR A 235 11.99 -17.64 -7.74
CA THR A 235 12.15 -16.21 -8.03
C THR A 235 10.82 -15.48 -8.11
N ALA A 236 9.72 -16.17 -8.42
CA ALA A 236 8.36 -15.63 -8.32
C ALA A 236 7.79 -15.59 -6.89
N ALA A 237 8.51 -16.06 -5.88
CA ALA A 237 8.06 -15.98 -4.49
C ALA A 237 7.91 -14.50 -4.05
N TRP A 238 6.93 -14.23 -3.19
CA TRP A 238 6.62 -12.86 -2.74
C TRP A 238 7.84 -12.08 -2.19
N PRO A 239 8.73 -12.67 -1.36
CA PRO A 239 9.91 -11.95 -0.87
C PRO A 239 10.83 -11.50 -2.00
N VAL A 240 11.12 -12.39 -2.96
CA VAL A 240 12.04 -12.10 -4.06
C VAL A 240 11.45 -11.02 -4.96
N ARG A 241 10.18 -11.14 -5.36
CA ARG A 241 9.50 -10.12 -6.17
C ARG A 241 9.45 -8.75 -5.48
N ARG A 242 9.37 -8.72 -4.14
CA ARG A 242 9.28 -7.48 -3.37
C ARG A 242 10.63 -6.77 -3.23
N TYR A 243 11.71 -7.51 -3.03
CA TYR A 243 13.03 -6.95 -2.73
C TYR A 243 13.98 -6.94 -3.93
N ALA A 244 13.78 -7.82 -4.91
CA ALA A 244 14.63 -8.00 -6.09
C ALA A 244 13.78 -8.20 -7.36
N TYR A 245 12.98 -7.19 -7.71
CA TYR A 245 12.04 -7.26 -8.85
C TYR A 245 12.71 -7.57 -10.18
N GLU A 246 13.91 -7.03 -10.44
CA GLU A 246 14.64 -7.28 -11.69
C GLU A 246 15.06 -8.75 -11.83
N VAL A 247 15.46 -9.40 -10.74
CA VAL A 247 15.81 -10.83 -10.73
C VAL A 247 14.59 -11.66 -11.07
N PHE A 248 13.43 -11.35 -10.48
CA PHE A 248 12.17 -11.98 -10.83
C PHE A 248 11.86 -11.79 -12.32
N LEU A 249 11.91 -10.56 -12.84
CA LEU A 249 11.54 -10.27 -14.22
C LEU A 249 12.40 -11.06 -15.23
N VAL A 250 13.73 -11.05 -15.06
CA VAL A 250 14.67 -11.75 -15.94
C VAL A 250 14.47 -13.25 -15.84
N SER A 251 14.47 -13.81 -14.62
CA SER A 251 14.33 -15.26 -14.46
C SER A 251 12.96 -15.77 -14.94
N HIS A 252 11.88 -15.03 -14.70
CA HIS A 252 10.55 -15.42 -15.13
C HIS A 252 10.38 -15.41 -16.66
N SER A 253 11.14 -14.57 -17.37
CA SER A 253 11.19 -14.57 -18.85
C SER A 253 11.75 -15.87 -19.45
N LEU A 254 12.48 -16.66 -18.66
CA LEU A 254 12.99 -17.98 -19.06
C LEU A 254 11.89 -19.06 -19.12
N PHE A 255 10.62 -18.70 -18.96
CA PHE A 255 9.50 -19.65 -19.14
C PHE A 255 9.50 -20.28 -20.54
N LEU A 256 10.03 -19.61 -21.56
CA LEU A 256 10.19 -20.17 -22.91
C LEU A 256 11.14 -21.37 -22.91
N VAL A 257 12.25 -21.27 -22.15
CA VAL A 257 13.19 -22.38 -21.99
C VAL A 257 12.50 -23.55 -21.28
N PHE A 258 11.71 -23.28 -20.24
CA PHE A 258 10.88 -24.30 -19.59
C PHE A 258 9.92 -24.98 -20.57
N LEU A 259 9.23 -24.24 -21.44
CA LEU A 259 8.30 -24.80 -22.43
C LEU A 259 8.99 -25.71 -23.45
N VAL A 260 10.17 -25.30 -23.96
CA VAL A 260 10.94 -26.08 -24.91
C VAL A 260 11.44 -27.38 -24.26
N LEU A 261 12.05 -27.29 -23.07
CA LEU A 261 12.53 -28.47 -22.35
C LEU A 261 11.38 -29.43 -21.99
N ALA A 262 10.22 -28.90 -21.59
CA ALA A 262 9.04 -29.71 -21.31
C ALA A 262 8.53 -30.45 -22.56
N GLY A 263 8.55 -29.79 -23.72
CA GLY A 263 8.19 -30.40 -25.01
C GLY A 263 9.15 -31.52 -25.42
N LEU A 264 10.46 -31.35 -25.18
CA LEU A 264 11.49 -32.36 -25.46
C LEU A 264 11.49 -33.53 -24.46
N HIS A 265 10.94 -33.34 -23.26
CA HIS A 265 10.85 -34.40 -22.26
C HIS A 265 9.95 -35.57 -22.72
N THR A 266 8.80 -35.29 -23.35
CA THR A 266 7.93 -36.35 -23.92
C THR A 266 7.18 -35.86 -25.15
N PRO A 267 6.92 -36.73 -26.15
CA PRO A 267 6.15 -36.35 -27.33
C PRO A 267 4.71 -35.90 -26.98
N TYR A 268 4.14 -36.45 -25.90
CA TYR A 268 2.82 -36.05 -25.41
C TYR A 268 2.78 -34.63 -24.83
N ALA A 269 3.91 -34.10 -24.34
CA ALA A 269 3.99 -32.74 -23.82
C ALA A 269 3.94 -31.70 -24.93
N MET A 270 4.45 -32.04 -26.14
CA MET A 270 4.55 -31.12 -27.27
C MET A 270 3.21 -30.45 -27.62
N ARG A 271 2.10 -31.20 -27.59
CA ARG A 271 0.76 -30.63 -27.85
C ARG A 271 0.33 -29.59 -26.80
N PHE A 272 0.64 -29.82 -25.53
CA PHE A 272 0.28 -28.90 -24.44
C PHE A 272 1.19 -27.68 -24.44
N THR A 273 2.49 -27.85 -24.70
CA THR A 273 3.45 -26.75 -24.82
C THR A 273 3.19 -25.92 -26.06
N ALA A 274 2.86 -26.55 -27.20
CA ALA A 274 2.47 -25.84 -28.42
C ALA A 274 1.18 -25.02 -28.22
N ALA A 275 0.16 -25.58 -27.56
CA ALA A 275 -1.04 -24.82 -27.18
C ALA A 275 -0.71 -23.66 -26.20
N GLY A 276 0.20 -23.87 -25.25
CA GLY A 276 0.72 -22.80 -24.38
C GLY A 276 1.41 -21.68 -25.16
N ILE A 277 2.27 -22.02 -26.13
CA ILE A 277 2.93 -21.05 -27.02
C ILE A 277 1.91 -20.30 -27.86
N PHE A 278 0.91 -20.99 -28.40
CA PHE A 278 -0.18 -20.37 -29.16
C PHE A 278 -0.91 -19.29 -28.34
N PHE A 279 -1.33 -19.61 -27.11
CA PHE A 279 -1.96 -18.63 -26.24
C PHE A 279 -1.02 -17.48 -25.87
N TYR A 280 0.26 -17.76 -25.64
CA TYR A 280 1.26 -16.72 -25.38
C TYR A 280 1.39 -15.76 -26.57
N VAL A 281 1.54 -16.28 -27.79
CA VAL A 281 1.67 -15.48 -29.02
C VAL A 281 0.41 -14.64 -29.24
N ILE A 282 -0.79 -15.23 -29.09
CA ILE A 282 -2.04 -14.47 -29.17
C ILE A 282 -2.06 -13.35 -28.15
N ASN A 283 -1.70 -13.61 -26.89
CA ASN A 283 -1.72 -12.59 -25.84
C ASN A 283 -0.69 -11.48 -26.07
N VAL A 284 0.45 -11.78 -26.69
CA VAL A 284 1.41 -10.77 -27.14
C VAL A 284 0.78 -9.93 -28.26
N LEU A 285 0.25 -10.57 -29.31
CA LEU A 285 -0.40 -9.88 -30.43
C LEU A 285 -1.55 -9.00 -29.95
N THR A 286 -2.45 -9.50 -29.10
CA THR A 286 -3.54 -8.69 -28.56
C THR A 286 -3.04 -7.57 -27.65
N SER A 287 -1.94 -7.75 -26.92
CA SER A 287 -1.36 -6.66 -26.13
C SER A 287 -0.78 -5.53 -27.01
N TRP A 288 -0.27 -5.86 -28.20
CA TRP A 288 0.25 -4.87 -29.15
C TRP A 288 -0.84 -4.26 -30.05
N CYS A 289 -1.87 -5.02 -30.42
CA CYS A 289 -2.90 -4.58 -31.34
C CYS A 289 -4.14 -3.99 -30.66
N VAL A 290 -4.47 -4.40 -29.43
CA VAL A 290 -5.70 -3.99 -28.74
C VAL A 290 -5.38 -2.91 -27.72
N LYS A 291 -6.12 -1.79 -27.77
CA LYS A 291 -5.99 -0.65 -26.83
C LYS A 291 -4.59 -0.04 -26.77
N SER A 292 -3.75 -0.28 -27.77
CA SER A 292 -2.40 0.27 -27.87
C SER A 292 -2.38 1.42 -28.88
N LYS A 293 -1.80 2.55 -28.49
CA LYS A 293 -1.66 3.74 -29.32
C LYS A 293 -0.29 4.37 -29.12
N MET A 294 0.13 5.14 -30.11
CA MET A 294 1.33 5.98 -30.01
C MET A 294 0.89 7.43 -29.83
N ALA A 295 1.59 8.15 -28.96
CA ALA A 295 1.35 9.57 -28.73
C ALA A 295 2.68 10.33 -28.63
N LEU A 296 2.66 11.62 -28.89
CA LEU A 296 3.74 12.53 -28.50
C LEU A 296 3.46 13.00 -27.07
N ALA A 297 4.41 12.77 -26.17
CA ALA A 297 4.32 13.22 -24.79
C ALA A 297 5.32 14.35 -24.55
N GLN A 298 4.83 15.40 -23.90
CA GLN A 298 5.64 16.47 -23.32
C GLN A 298 5.84 16.17 -21.83
N ALA A 299 7.09 16.25 -21.38
CA ALA A 299 7.47 15.99 -19.99
C ALA A 299 7.80 17.31 -19.28
N THR A 300 7.21 17.50 -18.09
CA THR A 300 7.54 18.57 -17.15
C THR A 300 8.03 17.93 -15.86
N VAL A 301 9.22 18.33 -15.38
CA VAL A 301 9.84 17.71 -14.20
C VAL A 301 9.69 18.62 -13.00
N TYR A 302 9.10 18.11 -11.93
CA TYR A 302 8.94 18.82 -10.67
C TYR A 302 9.97 18.34 -9.65
N GLN A 303 10.96 19.19 -9.38
CA GLN A 303 11.95 19.04 -8.30
C GLN A 303 12.67 17.67 -8.29
N ASP A 304 12.94 17.08 -9.46
CA ASP A 304 13.50 15.72 -9.62
C ASP A 304 12.74 14.59 -8.88
N ARG A 305 11.52 14.86 -8.42
CA ARG A 305 10.70 13.95 -7.60
C ARG A 305 9.50 13.40 -8.36
N LEU A 306 9.00 14.13 -9.35
CA LEU A 306 7.82 13.78 -10.13
C LEU A 306 7.99 14.27 -11.57
N THR A 307 7.53 13.48 -12.54
CA THR A 307 7.42 13.92 -13.93
C THR A 307 5.95 13.91 -14.33
N ARG A 308 5.43 15.04 -14.78
CA ARG A 308 4.13 15.15 -15.45
C ARG A 308 4.36 14.86 -16.93
N LEU A 309 3.57 13.94 -17.48
CA LEU A 309 3.52 13.65 -18.92
C LEU A 309 2.17 14.10 -19.46
N ARG A 310 2.17 15.08 -20.35
CA ARG A 310 0.98 15.58 -21.06
C ARG A 310 1.00 15.12 -22.52
N MET A 311 -0.14 14.62 -23.00
CA MET A 311 -0.31 14.10 -24.36
C MET A 311 -1.62 14.62 -24.94
N ASP A 312 -1.65 14.98 -26.23
CA ASP A 312 -2.85 15.49 -26.88
C ASP A 312 -3.81 14.35 -27.24
N ARG A 313 -4.99 14.35 -26.59
CA ARG A 313 -5.99 13.28 -26.42
C ARG A 313 -5.73 11.98 -27.20
N PRO A 314 -4.80 11.12 -26.75
CA PRO A 314 -4.53 9.88 -27.47
C PRO A 314 -5.68 8.86 -27.28
N VAL A 315 -6.35 8.86 -26.13
CA VAL A 315 -7.28 7.81 -25.71
C VAL A 315 -8.49 8.39 -24.96
N ALA A 316 -9.70 7.98 -25.33
CA ALA A 316 -10.92 8.26 -24.56
C ALA A 316 -10.90 7.46 -23.25
N HIS A 317 -11.19 8.11 -22.13
CA HIS A 317 -11.09 7.52 -20.80
C HIS A 317 -12.19 8.05 -19.87
N SER A 318 -12.37 7.36 -18.75
CA SER A 318 -13.26 7.76 -17.66
C SER A 318 -12.46 8.02 -16.37
N PRO A 319 -12.99 8.82 -15.43
CA PRO A 319 -12.35 9.09 -14.14
C PRO A 319 -11.92 7.83 -13.39
N GLY A 320 -10.74 7.87 -12.78
CA GLY A 320 -10.20 6.73 -12.02
C GLY A 320 -9.59 5.61 -12.86
N GLN A 321 -9.58 5.71 -14.19
CA GLN A 321 -8.86 4.78 -15.06
C GLN A 321 -7.36 5.06 -15.09
N HIS A 322 -6.60 4.04 -15.49
CA HIS A 322 -5.15 4.12 -15.67
C HIS A 322 -4.74 3.61 -17.05
N ILE A 323 -3.55 4.03 -17.49
CA ILE A 323 -2.90 3.57 -18.72
C ILE A 323 -1.54 2.98 -18.39
N TYR A 324 -1.00 2.19 -19.30
CA TYR A 324 0.40 1.80 -19.28
C TYR A 324 1.17 2.62 -20.28
N VAL A 325 2.31 3.16 -19.85
CA VAL A 325 3.21 3.94 -20.69
C VAL A 325 4.50 3.15 -20.88
N CYS A 326 4.96 3.08 -22.13
CA CYS A 326 6.27 2.60 -22.53
C CYS A 326 6.97 3.72 -23.32
N VAL A 327 8.24 3.99 -23.00
CA VAL A 327 9.01 5.07 -23.61
C VAL A 327 10.19 4.44 -24.37
N PRO A 328 10.11 4.28 -25.71
CA PRO A 328 11.12 3.57 -26.50
C PRO A 328 12.53 4.12 -26.36
N SER A 329 12.67 5.43 -26.15
CA SER A 329 13.98 6.06 -25.90
C SER A 329 14.67 5.63 -24.59
N MET A 330 13.93 4.97 -23.69
CA MET A 330 14.44 4.45 -22.42
C MET A 330 14.40 2.92 -22.37
N SER A 331 13.29 2.32 -22.81
CA SER A 331 13.11 0.88 -22.90
C SER A 331 11.98 0.55 -23.87
N TRP A 332 12.17 -0.50 -24.67
CA TRP A 332 11.15 -1.04 -25.57
C TRP A 332 10.20 -2.05 -24.92
N ILE A 333 10.56 -2.55 -23.73
CA ILE A 333 9.89 -3.71 -23.11
C ILE A 333 9.21 -3.32 -21.78
N GLN A 334 9.66 -2.23 -21.14
CA GLN A 334 9.14 -1.83 -19.83
C GLN A 334 7.86 -0.99 -19.97
N TRP A 335 6.73 -1.60 -19.59
CA TRP A 335 5.42 -0.95 -19.52
C TRP A 335 5.05 -0.63 -18.07
N HIS A 336 4.83 0.64 -17.76
CA HIS A 336 4.54 1.11 -16.40
C HIS A 336 3.12 1.68 -16.28
N PRO A 337 2.33 1.28 -15.26
CA PRO A 337 0.99 1.80 -15.05
C PRO A 337 1.03 3.20 -14.42
N PHE A 338 0.21 4.11 -14.95
CA PHE A 338 -0.02 5.43 -14.40
C PHE A 338 -1.50 5.79 -14.45
N THR A 339 -2.02 6.32 -13.36
CA THR A 339 -3.39 6.83 -13.29
C THR A 339 -3.51 8.08 -14.13
N ILE A 340 -4.61 8.19 -14.87
CA ILE A 340 -4.95 9.37 -15.65
C ILE A 340 -5.43 10.44 -14.66
N SER A 341 -4.74 11.58 -14.60
CA SER A 341 -5.09 12.68 -13.69
C SER A 341 -5.88 13.80 -14.36
N SER A 342 -5.85 13.87 -15.69
CA SER A 342 -6.67 14.77 -16.49
C SER A 342 -8.15 14.44 -16.34
N SER A 343 -8.98 15.45 -16.08
CA SER A 343 -10.43 15.40 -16.27
C SER A 343 -10.86 16.01 -17.61
N ASP A 344 -9.97 16.79 -18.22
CA ASP A 344 -10.20 17.41 -19.52
C ASP A 344 -10.25 16.34 -20.60
N GLN A 345 -11.20 16.51 -21.50
CA GLN A 345 -11.33 15.64 -22.66
C GLN A 345 -10.33 15.99 -23.77
N THR A 346 -9.51 17.03 -23.63
CA THR A 346 -8.63 17.55 -24.69
C THR A 346 -7.19 17.06 -24.55
N SER A 347 -6.71 16.83 -23.33
CA SER A 347 -5.41 16.23 -23.08
C SER A 347 -5.51 14.99 -22.20
N LEU A 348 -4.47 14.16 -22.24
CA LEU A 348 -4.27 13.06 -21.32
C LEU A 348 -3.02 13.35 -20.52
N THR A 349 -3.19 13.52 -19.21
CA THR A 349 -2.10 13.85 -18.29
C THR A 349 -1.91 12.71 -17.29
N VAL A 350 -0.66 12.34 -17.06
CA VAL A 350 -0.26 11.38 -16.03
C VAL A 350 0.90 11.90 -15.20
N HIS A 351 0.90 11.57 -13.91
CA HIS A 351 1.96 11.97 -12.97
C HIS A 351 2.76 10.75 -12.51
N ALA A 352 4.05 10.77 -12.81
CA ALA A 352 4.98 9.67 -12.54
C ALA A 352 5.98 10.05 -11.44
N ARG A 353 5.82 9.49 -10.24
CA ARG A 353 6.74 9.71 -9.12
C ARG A 353 8.06 8.96 -9.29
N ALA A 354 9.17 9.63 -8.98
CA ALA A 354 10.53 9.06 -8.97
C ALA A 354 10.69 8.04 -7.83
N VAL A 355 10.63 6.74 -8.14
CA VAL A 355 10.74 5.66 -7.15
C VAL A 355 11.73 4.59 -7.63
N GLY A 356 11.53 4.07 -8.85
CA GLY A 356 12.31 2.98 -9.43
C GLY A 356 13.26 3.43 -10.54
N GLY A 357 13.90 2.48 -11.21
CA GLY A 357 14.85 2.75 -12.30
C GLY A 357 14.21 3.52 -13.47
N PHE A 358 13.06 3.04 -13.97
CA PHE A 358 12.33 3.70 -15.06
C PHE A 358 11.85 5.11 -14.70
N THR A 359 11.15 5.30 -13.57
CA THR A 359 10.62 6.62 -13.21
C THR A 359 11.71 7.61 -12.82
N LYS A 360 12.87 7.16 -12.31
CA LYS A 360 14.04 8.04 -12.13
C LYS A 360 14.69 8.44 -13.44
N LYS A 361 14.70 7.57 -14.47
CA LYS A 361 15.13 7.95 -15.83
C LYS A 361 14.15 8.97 -16.43
N LEU A 362 12.86 8.84 -16.13
CA LEU A 362 11.84 9.80 -16.55
C LEU A 362 12.07 11.21 -15.99
N CYS A 363 12.52 11.34 -14.74
CA CYS A 363 12.88 12.65 -14.17
C CYS A 363 14.12 13.29 -14.78
N ARG A 364 14.94 12.54 -15.53
CA ARG A 364 16.08 13.10 -16.27
C ARG A 364 15.73 13.48 -17.70
N TRP A 365 14.45 13.43 -18.07
CA TRP A 365 14.01 13.82 -19.39
C TRP A 365 14.17 15.35 -19.52
N PRO A 366 14.91 15.83 -20.54
CA PRO A 366 15.09 17.27 -20.75
C PRO A 366 13.77 17.96 -21.07
N GLU A 367 13.45 19.02 -20.35
CA GLU A 367 12.25 19.82 -20.56
C GLU A 367 12.16 20.34 -22.00
N ASN A 368 10.94 20.53 -22.50
CA ASN A 368 10.61 20.97 -23.87
C ASN A 368 10.89 20.00 -25.03
N ASN A 369 11.39 18.78 -24.76
CA ASN A 369 11.51 17.75 -25.80
C ASN A 369 10.30 16.82 -25.82
N GLN A 370 9.46 16.93 -26.85
CA GLN A 370 8.44 15.92 -27.13
C GLN A 370 9.09 14.62 -27.57
N ARG A 371 8.63 13.48 -27.03
CA ARG A 371 9.04 12.16 -27.52
C ARG A 371 7.85 11.25 -27.71
N ARG A 372 8.03 10.29 -28.63
CA ARG A 372 7.08 9.22 -28.86
C ARG A 372 7.01 8.31 -27.63
N VAL A 373 5.78 8.07 -27.19
CA VAL A 373 5.46 7.11 -26.14
C VAL A 373 4.40 6.14 -26.66
N PHE A 374 4.52 4.88 -26.25
CA PHE A 374 3.49 3.88 -26.47
C PHE A 374 2.60 3.82 -25.25
N LEU A 375 1.30 3.87 -25.51
CA LEU A 375 0.24 3.86 -24.52
C LEU A 375 -0.58 2.60 -24.70
N ALA A 376 -0.89 1.92 -23.60
CA ALA A 376 -1.88 0.86 -23.59
C ALA A 376 -2.98 1.20 -22.58
N GLY A 377 -4.24 1.16 -23.00
CA GLY A 377 -5.39 1.47 -22.13
C GLY A 377 -6.57 2.13 -22.87
N PRO A 378 -7.59 2.59 -22.12
CA PRO A 378 -7.62 2.71 -20.67
C PRO A 378 -7.99 1.38 -19.99
N TYR A 379 -7.55 1.24 -18.74
CA TYR A 379 -7.83 0.11 -17.87
C TYR A 379 -8.41 0.59 -16.53
N GLY A 380 -9.17 -0.27 -15.87
CA GLY A 380 -9.87 0.06 -14.63
C GLY A 380 -11.32 0.46 -14.87
N GLU A 381 -12.06 0.57 -13.77
CA GLU A 381 -13.47 0.95 -13.76
C GLU A 381 -13.60 2.37 -13.20
N SER A 382 -14.54 3.13 -13.75
CA SER A 382 -14.92 4.44 -13.21
C SER A 382 -15.73 4.23 -11.94
N VAL A 383 -15.42 4.99 -10.89
CA VAL A 383 -16.20 5.01 -9.65
C VAL A 383 -17.21 6.14 -9.74
N GLN A 384 -18.45 5.86 -9.35
CA GLN A 384 -19.51 6.85 -9.24
C GLN A 384 -19.62 7.29 -7.79
N VAL A 385 -19.23 8.53 -7.48
CA VAL A 385 -19.20 9.07 -6.11
C VAL A 385 -20.30 10.12 -5.97
N GLY A 386 -20.95 10.20 -4.80
CA GLY A 386 -21.91 11.28 -4.50
C GLY A 386 -23.22 11.24 -5.29
N ARG A 387 -23.55 10.11 -5.93
CA ARG A 387 -24.78 9.93 -6.73
C ARG A 387 -25.94 9.25 -5.98
N GLY A 388 -25.75 8.89 -4.71
CA GLY A 388 -26.81 8.41 -3.83
C GLY A 388 -27.65 9.57 -3.30
N SER A 389 -28.97 9.38 -3.22
CA SER A 389 -29.91 10.42 -2.73
C SER A 389 -29.73 10.74 -1.23
N ASP A 390 -29.07 9.86 -0.49
CA ASP A 390 -28.79 9.93 0.95
C ASP A 390 -27.41 10.53 1.28
N ILE A 391 -26.59 10.82 0.27
CA ILE A 391 -25.20 11.25 0.44
C ILE A 391 -25.14 12.77 0.58
N GLN A 392 -24.74 13.26 1.76
CA GLN A 392 -24.61 14.71 2.01
C GLN A 392 -23.18 15.22 1.91
N LYS A 393 -22.17 14.43 2.27
CA LYS A 393 -20.76 14.84 2.23
C LYS A 393 -19.89 13.82 1.52
N VAL A 394 -18.98 14.31 0.71
CA VAL A 394 -17.95 13.51 0.05
C VAL A 394 -16.60 13.95 0.56
N VAL A 395 -15.83 13.02 1.13
CA VAL A 395 -14.49 13.27 1.67
C VAL A 395 -13.47 12.50 0.83
N PHE A 396 -12.63 13.23 0.13
CA PHE A 396 -11.50 12.70 -0.62
C PHE A 396 -10.22 12.75 0.23
N ILE A 397 -9.53 11.64 0.39
CA ILE A 397 -8.28 11.56 1.16
C ILE A 397 -7.14 11.09 0.26
N ALA A 398 -6.21 11.99 -0.05
CA ALA A 398 -5.05 11.71 -0.90
C ALA A 398 -3.75 11.75 -0.09
N ALA A 399 -2.74 10.99 -0.50
CA ALA A 399 -1.37 11.17 0.01
C ALA A 399 -0.32 11.16 -1.11
N GLY A 400 0.54 12.18 -1.12
CA GLY A 400 1.56 12.40 -2.16
C GLY A 400 0.94 12.36 -3.57
N SER A 401 1.54 11.57 -4.46
CA SER A 401 1.04 11.40 -5.85
C SER A 401 -0.31 10.67 -5.96
N GLY A 402 -0.92 10.24 -4.84
CA GLY A 402 -2.28 9.66 -4.82
C GLY A 402 -3.36 10.65 -5.25
N LEU A 403 -3.08 11.95 -5.21
CA LEU A 403 -3.98 13.00 -5.68
C LEU A 403 -4.34 12.84 -7.18
N ALA A 404 -3.44 12.28 -7.99
CA ALA A 404 -3.69 11.96 -9.40
C ALA A 404 -4.92 11.07 -9.65
N TYR A 405 -5.32 10.25 -8.67
CA TYR A 405 -6.53 9.43 -8.77
C TYR A 405 -7.80 10.19 -8.34
N ILE A 406 -7.64 11.12 -7.40
CA ILE A 406 -8.74 11.84 -6.76
C ILE A 406 -9.23 12.98 -7.64
N VAL A 407 -8.32 13.76 -8.23
CA VAL A 407 -8.64 14.91 -9.10
C VAL A 407 -9.68 14.59 -10.18
N PRO A 408 -9.52 13.57 -11.04
CA PRO A 408 -10.49 13.32 -12.10
C PRO A 408 -11.86 12.89 -11.56
N ILE A 409 -11.90 12.24 -10.39
CA ILE A 409 -13.16 11.83 -9.73
C ILE A 409 -13.86 13.04 -9.12
N LEU A 410 -13.09 13.93 -8.49
CA LEU A 410 -13.58 15.21 -7.97
C LEU A 410 -14.18 16.04 -9.11
N MET A 411 -13.49 16.14 -10.23
CA MET A 411 -13.97 16.90 -11.40
C MET A 411 -15.25 16.30 -12.00
N ASP A 412 -15.36 14.96 -12.09
CA ASP A 412 -16.60 14.30 -12.51
C ASP A 412 -17.76 14.56 -11.55
N LEU A 413 -17.50 14.56 -10.24
CA LEU A 413 -18.49 14.89 -9.22
C LEU A 413 -18.99 16.33 -9.38
N LEU A 414 -18.08 17.29 -9.51
CA LEU A 414 -18.43 18.71 -9.70
C LEU A 414 -19.20 18.91 -11.01
N GLN A 415 -18.79 18.26 -12.10
CA GLN A 415 -19.52 18.32 -13.38
C GLN A 415 -20.91 17.65 -13.29
N ALA A 416 -21.02 16.50 -12.62
CA ALA A 416 -22.30 15.84 -12.39
C ALA A 416 -23.24 16.71 -11.56
N ARG A 417 -22.70 17.47 -10.61
CA ARG A 417 -23.45 18.42 -9.79
C ARG A 417 -23.95 19.63 -10.58
N ARG A 418 -23.12 20.21 -11.46
CA ARG A 418 -23.58 21.26 -12.41
C ARG A 418 -24.72 20.79 -13.32
N GLN A 419 -24.82 19.48 -13.56
CA GLN A 419 -25.90 18.87 -14.35
C GLN A 419 -27.06 18.36 -13.50
N SER A 420 -27.09 18.68 -12.19
CA SER A 420 -28.10 18.22 -11.22
C SER A 420 -28.25 16.68 -11.16
N LYS A 421 -27.16 15.94 -11.42
CA LYS A 421 -27.08 14.47 -11.39
C LYS A 421 -26.43 13.92 -10.11
N ALA A 422 -25.93 14.79 -9.22
CA ALA A 422 -25.32 14.42 -7.94
C ALA A 422 -25.89 15.31 -6.82
N ASN A 423 -26.20 14.69 -5.67
CA ASN A 423 -26.90 15.34 -4.55
C ASN A 423 -26.01 15.60 -3.32
N CYS A 424 -24.69 15.48 -3.45
CA CYS A 424 -23.79 15.85 -2.36
C CYS A 424 -23.95 17.33 -2.03
N GLY A 425 -23.81 17.72 -0.76
CA GLY A 425 -23.81 19.10 -0.29
C GLY A 425 -22.39 19.62 -0.12
N GLN A 426 -21.62 18.97 0.72
CA GLN A 426 -20.26 19.38 1.06
C GLN A 426 -19.24 18.45 0.42
N VAL A 427 -18.19 19.01 -0.19
CA VAL A 427 -17.07 18.26 -0.76
C VAL A 427 -15.81 18.69 -0.04
N GLU A 428 -15.08 17.73 0.52
CA GLU A 428 -13.86 18.02 1.25
C GLU A 428 -12.71 17.19 0.69
N VAL A 429 -11.60 17.84 0.37
CA VAL A 429 -10.38 17.20 -0.13
C VAL A 429 -9.29 17.36 0.91
N VAL A 430 -8.87 16.25 1.50
CA VAL A 430 -7.78 16.20 2.48
C VAL A 430 -6.54 15.61 1.81
N TRP A 431 -5.54 16.45 1.56
CA TRP A 431 -4.31 16.02 0.90
C TRP A 431 -3.12 16.03 1.85
N CYS A 432 -2.55 14.84 2.06
CA CYS A 432 -1.35 14.66 2.88
C CYS A 432 -0.08 14.69 2.01
N VAL A 433 0.69 15.77 2.11
CA VAL A 433 1.98 15.94 1.45
C VAL A 433 3.13 15.85 2.44
N ARG A 434 4.32 15.50 1.97
CA ARG A 434 5.51 15.49 2.84
C ARG A 434 6.02 16.90 3.05
N ASP A 435 6.21 17.61 1.94
CA ASP A 435 6.76 18.95 1.82
C ASP A 435 5.73 19.85 1.10
N PRO A 436 5.56 21.12 1.51
CA PRO A 436 4.60 22.05 0.91
C PRO A 436 4.76 22.22 -0.60
N ASP A 437 5.99 22.18 -1.11
CA ASP A 437 6.23 22.31 -2.55
C ASP A 437 5.67 21.15 -3.38
N GLU A 438 5.31 20.02 -2.77
CA GLU A 438 4.61 18.93 -3.47
C GLU A 438 3.25 19.40 -4.02
N VAL A 439 2.71 20.53 -3.54
CA VAL A 439 1.52 21.18 -4.11
C VAL A 439 1.71 21.62 -5.56
N LEU A 440 2.93 22.03 -5.94
CA LEU A 440 3.27 22.43 -7.31
C LEU A 440 3.04 21.29 -8.32
N TRP A 441 3.00 20.03 -7.86
CA TRP A 441 2.77 18.87 -8.73
C TRP A 441 1.38 18.87 -9.35
N PHE A 442 0.38 19.41 -8.64
CA PHE A 442 -1.03 19.38 -9.02
C PHE A 442 -1.68 20.76 -8.98
N GLN A 443 -0.88 21.83 -9.08
CA GLN A 443 -1.37 23.20 -8.93
C GLN A 443 -2.47 23.52 -9.96
N GLU A 444 -2.20 23.31 -11.25
CA GLU A 444 -3.17 23.51 -12.34
C GLU A 444 -4.45 22.69 -12.11
N GLU A 445 -4.32 21.43 -11.70
CA GLU A 445 -5.46 20.55 -11.43
C GLU A 445 -6.32 21.01 -10.25
N LEU A 446 -5.70 21.55 -9.20
CA LEU A 446 -6.40 22.08 -8.04
C LEU A 446 -7.07 23.41 -8.35
N GLU A 447 -6.43 24.31 -9.11
CA GLU A 447 -7.02 25.55 -9.62
C GLU A 447 -8.27 25.25 -10.45
N MET A 448 -8.18 24.33 -11.40
CA MET A 448 -9.34 23.90 -12.19
C MET A 448 -10.48 23.33 -11.34
N ALA A 449 -10.17 22.61 -10.25
CA ALA A 449 -11.19 22.07 -9.35
C ALA A 449 -11.86 23.15 -8.50
N LEU A 450 -11.10 24.13 -8.03
CA LEU A 450 -11.60 25.28 -7.28
C LEU A 450 -12.49 26.18 -8.15
N ASP A 451 -12.10 26.42 -9.40
CA ASP A 451 -12.91 27.15 -10.39
C ASP A 451 -14.18 26.36 -10.77
N ALA A 452 -14.04 25.04 -10.91
CA ALA A 452 -15.18 24.17 -11.17
C ALA A 452 -16.21 24.23 -10.04
N ALA A 453 -15.76 24.24 -8.78
CA ALA A 453 -16.62 24.37 -7.62
C ALA A 453 -17.27 25.77 -7.53
N GLN A 454 -16.53 26.84 -7.82
CA GLN A 454 -17.09 28.20 -7.83
C GLN A 454 -18.22 28.32 -8.85
N GLY A 455 -18.02 27.85 -10.08
CA GLY A 455 -19.09 27.89 -11.07
C GLY A 455 -20.30 27.01 -10.75
N CYS A 456 -20.22 26.07 -9.80
CA CYS A 456 -21.41 25.39 -9.27
C CYS A 456 -22.21 26.31 -8.33
N LEU A 457 -21.52 27.09 -7.49
CA LEU A 457 -22.16 28.07 -6.60
C LEU A 457 -22.84 29.16 -7.41
N ASP A 458 -22.15 29.72 -8.41
CA ASP A 458 -22.70 30.79 -9.25
C ASP A 458 -23.96 30.35 -10.03
N THR A 459 -24.02 29.08 -10.48
CA THR A 459 -25.23 28.54 -11.12
C THR A 459 -26.39 28.42 -10.14
N MET A 460 -26.12 28.04 -8.89
CA MET A 460 -27.15 27.93 -7.86
C MET A 460 -27.69 29.30 -7.43
N ASP A 461 -26.82 30.32 -7.35
CA ASP A 461 -27.23 31.69 -7.05
C ASP A 461 -28.09 32.27 -8.17
N LYS A 462 -27.74 32.01 -9.44
CA LYS A 462 -28.58 32.38 -10.59
C LYS A 462 -29.93 31.67 -10.62
N GLU A 463 -29.96 30.36 -10.37
CA GLU A 463 -31.21 29.60 -10.26
C GLU A 463 -32.10 30.15 -9.12
N ARG A 464 -31.49 30.62 -8.03
CA ARG A 464 -32.19 31.24 -6.89
C ARG A 464 -32.72 32.63 -7.20
N GLU A 465 -31.98 33.43 -7.97
CA GLU A 465 -32.41 34.76 -8.42
C GLU A 465 -33.51 34.68 -9.50
N GLU A 466 -33.44 33.70 -10.42
CA GLU A 466 -34.44 33.48 -11.46
C GLU A 466 -35.72 32.79 -10.92
N ALA A 467 -35.61 31.91 -9.92
CA ALA A 467 -36.74 31.27 -9.27
C ALA A 467 -37.30 32.12 -8.12
N SER A 468 -37.95 33.23 -8.46
CA SER A 468 -38.68 34.09 -7.51
C SER A 468 -39.95 33.39 -6.95
N LEU A 469 -39.81 32.28 -6.23
CA LEU A 469 -40.72 31.68 -5.23
C LEU A 469 -40.29 30.22 -4.96
N ILE A 470 -39.69 30.00 -3.79
CA ILE A 470 -39.51 28.72 -3.08
C ILE A 470 -38.81 27.61 -3.89
N VAL A 471 -37.49 27.68 -3.99
CA VAL A 471 -36.65 26.49 -4.22
C VAL A 471 -36.40 25.84 -2.84
N PRO A 472 -36.67 24.54 -2.66
CA PRO A 472 -36.40 23.86 -1.39
C PRO A 472 -34.89 23.84 -1.11
N ASP A 473 -34.50 24.02 0.16
CA ASP A 473 -33.12 24.03 0.66
C ASP A 473 -32.29 22.80 0.20
N GLY A 474 -31.75 22.88 -1.01
CA GLY A 474 -30.69 22.00 -1.50
C GLY A 474 -29.39 22.40 -0.81
N PRO A 475 -28.53 21.47 -0.40
CA PRO A 475 -27.29 21.84 0.27
C PRO A 475 -26.36 22.55 -0.72
N GLU A 476 -25.88 23.74 -0.37
CA GLU A 476 -24.90 24.52 -1.15
C GLU A 476 -23.62 23.74 -1.41
N THR A 477 -23.00 23.90 -2.58
CA THR A 477 -21.75 23.22 -2.94
C THR A 477 -20.55 23.89 -2.31
N GLN A 478 -20.22 23.53 -1.07
CA GLN A 478 -18.98 24.02 -0.46
C GLN A 478 -17.85 23.01 -0.72
N LEU A 479 -16.84 23.43 -1.49
CA LEU A 479 -15.58 22.71 -1.65
C LEU A 479 -14.56 23.26 -0.65
N SER A 480 -14.09 22.43 0.27
CA SER A 480 -12.95 22.74 1.15
C SER A 480 -11.74 21.87 0.79
N LEU A 481 -10.55 22.48 0.79
CA LEU A 481 -9.28 21.79 0.55
C LEU A 481 -8.39 21.94 1.79
N THR A 482 -8.11 20.83 2.47
CA THR A 482 -7.22 20.82 3.64
C THR A 482 -5.91 20.12 3.29
N ILE A 483 -4.80 20.86 3.36
CA ILE A 483 -3.46 20.36 3.03
C ILE A 483 -2.69 20.08 4.31
N HIS A 484 -2.49 18.79 4.60
CA HIS A 484 -1.66 18.33 5.69
C HIS A 484 -0.21 18.17 5.24
N TYR A 485 0.72 18.85 5.93
CA TYR A 485 2.15 18.73 5.64
C TYR A 485 2.96 18.39 6.89
N THR A 486 4.09 17.71 6.68
CA THR A 486 4.94 17.22 7.80
C THR A 486 6.25 17.97 7.96
N ARG A 487 6.70 18.73 6.96
CA ARG A 487 7.95 19.51 6.95
C ARG A 487 7.66 20.90 6.41
N LEU A 488 8.21 21.95 7.00
CA LEU A 488 8.24 23.29 6.37
C LEU A 488 9.38 23.27 5.34
N SER A 489 9.10 23.59 4.08
CA SER A 489 10.12 23.80 3.06
C SER A 489 10.49 25.28 3.01
N PHE A 490 11.60 25.63 3.66
CA PHE A 490 12.52 26.69 3.26
C PHE A 490 13.89 26.26 3.80
N ASP A 491 14.53 25.36 3.06
CA ASP A 491 15.98 25.24 2.97
C ASP A 491 16.32 24.05 2.07
N GLU A 492 17.06 24.35 1.01
CA GLU A 492 17.55 23.43 0.00
C GLU A 492 18.75 22.64 0.53
N GLN A 493 18.59 21.84 1.61
CA GLN A 493 19.60 20.85 2.04
C GLN A 493 19.10 19.97 3.20
N ASP A 494 18.30 18.92 2.93
CA ASP A 494 18.39 17.67 3.71
C ASP A 494 17.59 16.52 3.08
N SER A 495 18.30 15.66 2.33
CA SER A 495 17.79 14.36 1.93
C SER A 495 18.23 13.28 2.93
N LEU A 496 17.27 12.38 3.25
CA LEU A 496 17.38 11.12 4.00
C LEU A 496 17.12 11.17 5.52
N VAL A 497 15.84 11.29 5.89
CA VAL A 497 15.32 10.79 7.19
C VAL A 497 14.48 9.53 6.95
N VAL A 498 14.95 8.42 7.54
CA VAL A 498 14.26 7.14 7.73
C VAL A 498 13.23 7.28 8.87
N PRO A 499 12.02 6.69 8.78
CA PRO A 499 11.00 6.82 9.81
C PRO A 499 11.40 6.15 11.14
N ALA A 500 11.18 6.87 12.25
CA ALA A 500 11.35 6.36 13.60
C ALA A 500 10.24 5.35 13.99
N PRO A 501 10.51 4.38 14.88
CA PRO A 501 9.51 3.40 15.30
C PRO A 501 8.46 3.99 16.25
N MET A 502 7.19 3.73 15.95
CA MET A 502 6.02 4.03 16.79
C MET A 502 6.05 3.24 18.10
N HIS A 503 6.36 3.91 19.21
CA HIS A 503 5.97 3.45 20.53
C HIS A 503 5.73 4.65 21.46
N GLN A 504 4.48 5.10 21.53
CA GLN A 504 3.87 5.67 22.72
C GLN A 504 2.34 5.72 22.53
N GLN A 505 1.62 5.19 23.52
CA GLN A 505 0.15 5.28 23.59
C GLN A 505 -0.28 6.73 23.85
N PRO A 506 -1.45 7.17 23.36
CA PRO A 506 -1.96 8.49 23.68
C PRO A 506 -2.42 8.51 25.15
N ARG A 507 -1.82 9.40 25.96
CA ARG A 507 -2.44 9.84 27.22
C ARG A 507 -3.46 10.93 26.87
N LEU A 508 -4.67 10.76 27.37
CA LEU A 508 -5.67 11.82 27.52
C LEU A 508 -5.03 13.00 28.27
N LEU A 509 -4.99 14.16 27.63
CA LEU A 509 -4.77 15.44 28.29
C LEU A 509 -5.93 16.35 27.93
N SER A 510 -6.61 16.76 28.97
CA SER A 510 -7.70 17.71 29.04
C SER A 510 -7.32 19.07 28.46
N SER A 511 -8.32 19.71 27.86
CA SER A 511 -8.37 21.12 27.48
C SER A 511 -7.62 22.04 28.44
N THR A 512 -6.58 22.70 27.94
CA THR A 512 -6.16 24.03 28.40
C THR A 512 -5.53 24.76 27.23
N SER A 513 -6.16 25.87 26.86
CA SER A 513 -5.71 26.87 25.92
C SER A 513 -4.36 27.46 26.38
N ALA A 514 -3.35 27.45 25.51
CA ALA A 514 -2.13 28.21 25.70
C ALA A 514 -1.51 28.59 24.34
N THR A 515 -1.80 29.83 23.95
CA THR A 515 -1.03 30.82 23.18
C THR A 515 0.23 30.33 22.44
N ALA A 516 0.13 30.21 21.11
CA ALA A 516 1.27 30.09 20.19
C ALA A 516 0.98 30.92 18.91
N THR A 517 1.18 32.23 18.98
CA THR A 517 0.91 33.16 17.89
C THR A 517 2.07 34.14 17.72
N SER A 518 2.94 33.88 16.73
CA SER A 518 3.61 34.92 15.93
C SER A 518 4.44 34.30 14.78
N SER A 519 5.25 33.27 15.02
CA SER A 519 6.17 32.73 13.99
C SER A 519 5.53 31.80 12.95
N THR A 520 4.32 31.27 13.20
CA THR A 520 3.64 30.29 12.33
C THR A 520 2.71 30.93 11.30
N GLU A 521 2.24 32.16 11.54
CA GLU A 521 1.30 32.86 10.65
C GLU A 521 2.02 33.52 9.46
N GLU A 522 3.22 34.07 9.66
CA GLU A 522 4.03 34.65 8.57
C GLU A 522 4.50 33.59 7.57
N ALA A 523 4.86 32.40 8.04
CA ALA A 523 5.25 31.27 7.18
C ALA A 523 4.08 30.69 6.35
N LYS A 524 2.82 30.88 6.79
CA LYS A 524 1.64 30.44 6.03
C LYS A 524 1.34 31.36 4.85
N LYS A 525 1.64 32.66 4.95
CA LYS A 525 1.39 33.64 3.87
C LYS A 525 2.23 33.41 2.61
N SER A 526 3.36 32.73 2.72
CA SER A 526 4.23 32.38 1.57
C SER A 526 3.88 31.05 0.91
N LEU A 527 2.85 30.33 1.38
CA LEU A 527 2.47 29.03 0.84
C LEU A 527 1.61 29.21 -0.43
N PRO A 528 1.65 28.24 -1.38
CA PRO A 528 0.72 28.22 -2.50
C PRO A 528 -0.73 28.25 -1.99
N PHE A 529 -1.60 29.03 -2.65
CA PHE A 529 -3.01 29.23 -2.27
C PHE A 529 -3.26 29.93 -0.92
N ALA A 530 -2.26 30.60 -0.31
CA ALA A 530 -2.41 31.25 0.99
C ALA A 530 -3.44 32.40 1.07
N GLY A 531 -4.02 32.83 -0.06
CA GLY A 531 -5.07 33.85 -0.13
C GLY A 531 -6.46 33.34 -0.50
N ASP A 532 -6.65 32.01 -0.64
CA ASP A 532 -7.96 31.41 -0.91
C ASP A 532 -8.54 30.84 0.38
N ASP A 533 -9.66 31.41 0.85
CA ASP A 533 -10.33 31.03 2.10
C ASP A 533 -10.82 29.56 2.11
N ARG A 534 -10.87 28.91 0.93
CA ARG A 534 -11.26 27.50 0.79
C ARG A 534 -10.09 26.54 1.05
N VAL A 535 -8.86 27.05 1.14
CA VAL A 535 -7.63 26.23 1.30
C VAL A 535 -7.04 26.40 2.69
N GLU A 536 -7.08 25.34 3.49
CA GLU A 536 -6.52 25.32 4.85
C GLU A 536 -5.20 24.54 4.91
N TRP A 537 -4.15 25.16 5.44
CA TRP A 537 -2.85 24.53 5.66
C TRP A 537 -2.67 24.06 7.11
N VAL A 538 -2.47 22.75 7.29
CA VAL A 538 -2.32 22.12 8.62
C VAL A 538 -0.97 21.42 8.75
N GLN A 539 -0.14 21.89 9.69
CA GLN A 539 1.14 21.26 9.99
C GLN A 539 0.98 20.06 10.95
N SER A 540 0.46 18.94 10.46
CA SER A 540 0.33 17.73 11.25
C SER A 540 0.21 16.47 10.39
N ARG A 541 0.49 15.31 10.99
CA ARG A 541 0.21 14.03 10.35
C ARG A 541 -1.25 13.65 10.59
N LEU A 542 -2.03 13.55 9.52
CA LEU A 542 -3.43 13.12 9.58
C LEU A 542 -3.55 11.70 10.16
N VAL A 543 -4.42 11.56 11.17
CA VAL A 543 -4.87 10.25 11.69
C VAL A 543 -6.19 9.91 10.99
N VAL A 544 -6.11 9.27 9.83
CA VAL A 544 -7.26 9.05 8.92
C VAL A 544 -8.47 8.43 9.63
N ALA A 545 -8.25 7.46 10.50
CA ALA A 545 -9.33 6.78 11.22
C ALA A 545 -10.06 7.65 12.25
N GLU A 546 -9.38 8.65 12.82
CA GLU A 546 -10.00 9.62 13.73
C GLU A 546 -10.71 10.72 12.95
N TYR A 547 -10.08 11.18 11.86
CA TYR A 547 -10.67 12.17 10.96
C TYR A 547 -11.98 11.68 10.33
N VAL A 548 -11.99 10.49 9.73
CA VAL A 548 -13.22 9.94 9.14
C VAL A 548 -14.30 9.75 10.20
N ARG A 549 -13.92 9.46 11.45
CA ARG A 549 -14.88 9.38 12.55
C ARG A 549 -15.48 10.74 12.88
N SER A 550 -14.68 11.81 12.95
CA SER A 550 -15.22 13.15 13.21
C SER A 550 -16.16 13.60 12.11
N GLN A 551 -15.85 13.30 10.84
CA GLN A 551 -16.72 13.60 9.69
C GLN A 551 -18.08 12.89 9.77
N ILE A 552 -18.09 11.63 10.23
CA ILE A 552 -19.33 10.87 10.44
C ILE A 552 -20.12 11.41 11.64
N GLU A 553 -19.44 11.82 12.71
CA GLU A 553 -20.06 12.39 13.92
C GLU A 553 -20.68 13.78 13.65
N GLU A 554 -20.08 14.58 12.77
CA GLU A 554 -20.56 15.92 12.39
C GLU A 554 -21.90 15.89 11.63
N ILE A 555 -22.11 14.91 10.75
CA ILE A 555 -23.30 14.83 9.88
C ILE A 555 -24.51 14.19 10.58
N GLY A 556 -24.28 13.33 11.57
CA GLY A 556 -25.35 12.63 12.30
C GLY A 556 -25.79 11.30 11.64
N SER A 557 -26.87 10.71 12.14
CA SER A 557 -27.27 9.32 11.82
C SER A 557 -28.12 9.13 10.57
N ASP A 558 -28.72 10.19 10.04
CA ASP A 558 -29.77 10.09 9.01
C ASP A 558 -29.25 10.33 7.58
N ARG A 559 -27.94 10.60 7.42
CA ARG A 559 -27.30 10.93 6.13
C ARG A 559 -25.98 10.19 5.97
N ALA A 560 -25.58 9.95 4.73
CA ALA A 560 -24.39 9.19 4.39
C ALA A 560 -23.19 10.08 4.05
N VAL A 561 -21.99 9.59 4.38
CA VAL A 561 -20.70 10.19 4.01
C VAL A 561 -19.98 9.23 3.08
N ASP A 562 -19.67 9.69 1.87
CA ASP A 562 -18.81 8.96 0.93
C ASP A 562 -17.36 9.31 1.22
N VAL A 563 -16.51 8.30 1.46
CA VAL A 563 -15.08 8.53 1.69
C VAL A 563 -14.26 7.79 0.63
N VAL A 564 -13.47 8.54 -0.14
CA VAL A 564 -12.64 8.02 -1.23
C VAL A 564 -11.17 8.27 -0.91
N GLY A 565 -10.38 7.20 -0.80
CA GLY A 565 -8.98 7.30 -0.41
C GLY A 565 -7.99 6.76 -1.44
N CYS A 566 -6.91 7.49 -1.69
CA CYS A 566 -5.77 7.02 -2.48
C CYS A 566 -4.42 7.39 -1.87
N GLY A 567 -3.61 6.39 -1.53
CA GLY A 567 -2.35 6.63 -0.85
C GLY A 567 -1.61 5.35 -0.44
N PRO A 568 -0.62 5.45 0.48
CA PRO A 568 0.18 4.30 0.89
C PRO A 568 -0.67 3.26 1.65
N PRO A 569 -0.29 1.96 1.63
CA PRO A 569 -1.07 0.90 2.25
C PRO A 569 -1.40 1.12 3.73
N GLN A 570 -0.52 1.80 4.47
CA GLN A 570 -0.77 2.13 5.88
C GLN A 570 -1.94 3.10 6.05
N MET A 571 -2.06 4.09 5.15
CA MET A 571 -3.16 5.07 5.15
C MET A 571 -4.47 4.38 4.76
N LEU A 572 -4.45 3.58 3.68
CA LEU A 572 -5.63 2.83 3.24
C LEU A 572 -6.09 1.81 4.28
N ALA A 573 -5.17 1.17 5.02
CA ALA A 573 -5.51 0.30 6.13
C ALA A 573 -6.18 1.07 7.28
N GLN A 574 -5.78 2.31 7.56
CA GLN A 574 -6.46 3.15 8.56
C GLN A 574 -7.86 3.56 8.09
N LEU A 575 -8.02 3.89 6.80
CA LEU A 575 -9.31 4.18 6.20
C LEU A 575 -10.28 2.99 6.30
N HIS A 576 -9.82 1.79 5.92
CA HIS A 576 -10.62 0.56 5.99
C HIS A 576 -10.97 0.16 7.43
N ASN A 577 -10.07 0.39 8.38
CA ASN A 577 -10.25 0.03 9.78
C ASN A 577 -10.90 1.14 10.61
N ALA A 578 -11.31 2.27 10.01
CA ALA A 578 -12.02 3.31 10.71
C ALA A 578 -13.33 2.72 11.27
N PRO A 579 -13.48 2.57 12.60
CA PRO A 579 -14.63 1.90 13.17
C PRO A 579 -15.88 2.75 12.94
N VAL A 580 -16.84 2.20 12.18
CA VAL A 580 -18.21 2.71 12.10
C VAL A 580 -18.87 2.45 13.46
N LYS A 581 -18.66 3.37 14.41
CA LYS A 581 -19.38 3.35 15.68
C LYS A 581 -20.79 3.83 15.36
N LYS A 582 -21.80 2.96 15.44
CA LYS A 582 -23.20 3.39 15.57
C LYS A 582 -23.27 4.28 16.80
N SER A 583 -23.37 5.59 16.63
CA SER A 583 -23.40 6.52 17.75
C SER A 583 -24.70 6.27 18.53
N LYS A 584 -24.58 6.11 19.85
CA LYS A 584 -25.67 6.40 20.78
C LYS A 584 -25.45 7.85 21.20
N VAL A 585 -26.35 8.73 20.79
CA VAL A 585 -26.32 10.16 21.09
C VAL A 585 -26.37 10.36 22.61
N ALA A 586 -25.52 11.26 23.14
CA ALA A 586 -25.60 11.75 24.51
C ALA A 586 -26.59 12.94 24.57
N PRO A 587 -27.42 13.06 25.62
CA PRO A 587 -28.38 14.15 25.75
C PRO A 587 -27.68 15.50 26.03
N ALA A 588 -28.23 16.59 25.46
CA ALA A 588 -27.72 17.95 25.57
C ALA A 588 -27.89 18.55 26.99
N PRO A 589 -27.12 19.61 27.36
CA PRO A 589 -26.99 20.06 28.76
C PRO A 589 -28.09 20.99 29.28
N TYR A 590 -29.14 21.27 28.50
CA TYR A 590 -30.25 22.13 28.94
C TYR A 590 -31.60 21.53 28.54
N PRO A 591 -32.54 21.32 29.48
CA PRO A 591 -33.83 20.76 29.18
C PRO A 591 -34.75 21.86 28.65
N ALA A 592 -34.70 22.11 27.34
CA ALA A 592 -35.81 22.80 26.69
C ALA A 592 -37.00 21.83 26.68
N LYS A 593 -38.05 22.15 27.45
CA LYS A 593 -39.34 21.45 27.38
C LYS A 593 -39.95 21.63 25.99
N LYS A 594 -39.60 20.74 25.05
CA LYS A 594 -40.43 20.50 23.86
C LYS A 594 -41.54 19.54 24.25
N ALA A 595 -42.78 19.94 23.98
CA ALA A 595 -43.95 19.07 24.10
C ALA A 595 -43.70 17.78 23.31
N ALA A 596 -43.86 16.64 23.98
CA ALA A 596 -43.61 15.33 23.40
C ALA A 596 -44.61 15.06 22.28
N SER A 597 -44.17 15.13 21.02
CA SER A 597 -44.87 14.45 19.95
C SER A 597 -44.72 12.95 20.19
N LYS A 598 -45.84 12.25 20.34
CA LYS A 598 -45.85 10.78 20.43
C LYS A 598 -45.37 10.23 19.09
N VAL A 599 -44.06 9.95 19.00
CA VAL A 599 -43.50 9.18 17.89
C VAL A 599 -44.19 7.81 17.90
N ALA A 600 -44.83 7.45 16.79
CA ALA A 600 -45.46 6.15 16.62
C ALA A 600 -44.36 5.06 16.67
N VAL A 601 -44.14 4.47 17.84
CA VAL A 601 -43.24 3.33 18.00
C VAL A 601 -43.92 2.12 17.37
N ASN A 602 -43.30 1.56 16.33
CA ASN A 602 -43.79 0.32 15.75
C ASN A 602 -43.75 -0.78 16.83
N PRO A 603 -44.90 -1.36 17.23
CA PRO A 603 -44.97 -2.34 18.32
C PRO A 603 -44.20 -3.64 18.03
N LEU A 604 -43.74 -3.84 16.78
CA LEU A 604 -42.89 -4.95 16.37
C LEU A 604 -41.40 -4.74 16.70
N ILE A 605 -40.97 -3.54 17.09
CA ILE A 605 -39.55 -3.23 17.36
C ILE A 605 -39.33 -3.19 18.88
N GLU A 606 -38.98 -4.34 19.45
CA GLU A 606 -38.56 -4.47 20.86
C GLU A 606 -37.03 -4.53 21.01
N LYS A 607 -36.51 -4.08 22.16
CA LYS A 607 -35.09 -4.24 22.50
C LYS A 607 -34.85 -5.67 22.95
N THR A 608 -34.01 -6.39 22.21
CA THR A 608 -33.51 -7.72 22.59
C THR A 608 -32.04 -7.63 23.05
N PRO A 609 -31.77 -7.20 24.29
CA PRO A 609 -30.41 -7.09 24.80
C PRO A 609 -29.77 -8.47 24.95
N LYS A 610 -28.53 -8.59 24.48
CA LYS A 610 -27.75 -9.82 24.62
C LYS A 610 -27.08 -9.88 25.99
N ASN A 611 -27.11 -11.04 26.62
CA ASN A 611 -26.41 -11.34 27.87
C ASN A 611 -25.08 -12.05 27.56
N PHE A 612 -23.96 -11.43 27.90
CA PHE A 612 -22.62 -11.99 27.66
C PHE A 612 -22.05 -12.72 28.88
N GLY A 613 -22.91 -13.28 29.73
CA GLY A 613 -22.53 -14.22 30.78
C GLY A 613 -21.96 -15.53 30.21
N VAL A 614 -21.37 -16.35 31.07
CA VAL A 614 -20.89 -17.68 30.67
C VAL A 614 -22.09 -18.55 30.29
N GLY A 615 -22.03 -19.18 29.11
CA GLY A 615 -23.11 -20.06 28.59
C GLY A 615 -24.32 -19.33 28.00
N GLN A 616 -24.27 -17.99 27.87
CA GLN A 616 -25.32 -17.17 27.29
C GLN A 616 -24.94 -16.75 25.85
N ASP A 617 -25.21 -15.52 25.44
CA ASP A 617 -24.89 -15.03 24.10
C ASP A 617 -23.37 -14.99 23.81
N VAL A 618 -23.03 -15.13 22.53
CA VAL A 618 -21.64 -15.06 22.05
C VAL A 618 -21.00 -13.73 22.48
N GLN A 619 -19.80 -13.83 23.06
CA GLN A 619 -19.03 -12.68 23.53
C GLN A 619 -18.82 -11.64 22.41
N PRO A 620 -18.92 -10.34 22.72
CA PRO A 620 -18.60 -9.31 21.75
C PRO A 620 -17.09 -9.34 21.44
N ILE A 621 -16.72 -8.81 20.28
CA ILE A 621 -15.31 -8.64 19.91
C ILE A 621 -14.66 -7.70 20.94
N LYS A 622 -13.65 -8.19 21.66
CA LYS A 622 -12.90 -7.47 22.68
C LYS A 622 -11.45 -7.27 22.23
N ASP A 623 -10.75 -6.31 22.82
CA ASP A 623 -9.30 -6.19 22.60
C ASP A 623 -8.58 -7.40 23.19
N LEU A 624 -8.08 -8.26 22.30
CA LEU A 624 -7.33 -9.46 22.66
C LEU A 624 -5.81 -9.26 22.57
N SER A 625 -5.30 -8.04 22.40
CA SER A 625 -3.87 -7.75 22.19
C SER A 625 -2.93 -8.36 23.24
N ARG A 626 -3.42 -8.52 24.48
CA ARG A 626 -2.69 -9.20 25.58
C ARG A 626 -2.54 -10.71 25.36
N TYR A 627 -3.51 -11.34 24.72
CA TYR A 627 -3.62 -12.79 24.52
C TYR A 627 -3.26 -13.23 23.09
N VAL A 628 -2.99 -12.29 22.20
CA VAL A 628 -2.50 -12.56 20.84
C VAL A 628 -1.26 -13.44 20.90
N LYS A 629 -1.25 -14.51 20.09
CA LYS A 629 -0.04 -15.29 19.81
C LYS A 629 0.88 -14.47 18.91
N TRP A 630 1.72 -13.65 19.56
CA TRP A 630 2.65 -12.77 18.85
C TRP A 630 3.67 -13.57 18.02
N PRO A 631 4.08 -13.05 16.85
CA PRO A 631 5.19 -13.61 16.09
C PRO A 631 6.43 -13.79 16.95
N GLU A 632 7.25 -14.79 16.64
CA GLU A 632 8.41 -15.18 17.45
C GLU A 632 9.38 -14.02 17.71
N TYR A 633 9.73 -13.23 16.68
CA TYR A 633 10.63 -12.10 16.84
C TYR A 633 10.11 -11.04 17.83
N VAL A 634 8.79 -10.80 17.88
CA VAL A 634 8.16 -9.88 18.85
C VAL A 634 8.25 -10.47 20.25
N ARG A 635 8.01 -11.78 20.40
CA ARG A 635 8.13 -12.47 21.69
C ARG A 635 9.56 -12.41 22.21
N LEU A 636 10.55 -12.71 21.36
CA LEU A 636 11.98 -12.67 21.72
C LEU A 636 12.42 -11.26 22.16
N GLN A 637 12.03 -10.21 21.43
CA GLN A 637 12.36 -8.82 21.80
C GLN A 637 11.74 -8.44 23.16
N ARG A 638 10.47 -8.78 23.39
CA ARG A 638 9.78 -8.52 24.66
C ARG A 638 10.40 -9.32 25.81
N GLN A 639 10.71 -10.60 25.58
CA GLN A 639 11.37 -11.47 26.54
C GLN A 639 12.78 -10.98 26.89
N ARG A 640 13.59 -10.56 25.91
CA ARG A 640 14.92 -9.95 26.13
C ARG A 640 14.82 -8.74 27.06
N LYS A 641 13.85 -7.85 26.82
CA LYS A 641 13.61 -6.67 27.69
C LYS A 641 13.19 -7.07 29.11
N ILE A 642 12.31 -8.07 29.24
CA ILE A 642 11.90 -8.58 30.55
C ILE A 642 13.08 -9.22 31.28
N LEU A 643 13.88 -10.04 30.61
CA LEU A 643 15.07 -10.68 31.18
C LEU A 643 16.07 -9.64 31.70
N ASN A 644 16.35 -8.57 30.94
CA ASN A 644 17.22 -7.49 31.39
C ASN A 644 16.71 -6.77 32.65
N GLN A 645 15.40 -6.76 32.90
CA GLN A 645 14.83 -6.20 34.13
C GLN A 645 14.87 -7.20 35.30
N ARG A 646 14.79 -8.51 35.01
CA ARG A 646 14.67 -9.58 36.01
C ARG A 646 16.02 -10.04 36.52
N LEU A 647 17.00 -10.19 35.62
CA LEU A 647 18.35 -10.60 35.96
C LEU A 647 19.09 -9.46 36.66
N LYS A 648 20.06 -9.81 37.52
CA LYS A 648 21.00 -8.82 38.07
C LYS A 648 21.96 -8.40 36.97
N VAL A 649 21.87 -7.14 36.56
CA VAL A 649 22.69 -6.57 35.49
C VAL A 649 23.96 -5.97 36.11
N PRO A 650 25.17 -6.40 35.68
CA PRO A 650 26.42 -5.88 36.20
C PRO A 650 26.54 -4.35 36.03
N PRO A 651 27.24 -3.64 36.94
CA PRO A 651 27.40 -2.20 36.88
C PRO A 651 27.97 -1.68 35.54
N ALA A 652 28.89 -2.44 34.94
CA ALA A 652 29.48 -2.13 33.63
C ALA A 652 28.46 -2.04 32.48
N LEU A 653 27.34 -2.75 32.59
CA LEU A 653 26.21 -2.67 31.65
C LEU A 653 25.14 -1.71 32.14
N ASN A 654 24.88 -1.70 33.45
CA ASN A 654 23.85 -0.86 34.06
C ASN A 654 24.13 0.64 33.86
N GLN A 655 25.40 1.06 33.79
CA GLN A 655 25.76 2.45 33.52
C GLN A 655 25.16 2.98 32.20
N PHE A 656 24.91 2.14 31.19
CA PHE A 656 24.26 2.55 29.93
C PHE A 656 22.76 2.81 30.06
N THR A 657 22.13 2.36 31.15
CA THR A 657 20.72 2.70 31.44
C THR A 657 20.59 4.11 32.01
N GLN A 658 21.66 4.63 32.60
CA GLN A 658 21.76 5.99 33.16
C GLN A 658 22.23 6.94 32.07
N VAL A 659 21.26 7.54 31.39
CA VAL A 659 21.48 8.43 30.25
C VAL A 659 21.22 9.89 30.62
N LEU A 660 21.77 10.79 29.81
CA LEU A 660 21.63 12.23 29.97
C LEU A 660 20.15 12.64 29.92
N ASP A 661 19.78 13.58 30.77
CA ASP A 661 18.41 14.11 30.81
C ASP A 661 18.05 14.83 29.51
N LYS A 662 16.74 15.01 29.28
CA LYS A 662 16.24 15.53 28.01
C LYS A 662 16.75 16.95 27.71
N ASN A 663 16.91 17.79 28.73
CA ASN A 663 17.26 19.21 28.54
C ASN A 663 18.73 19.34 28.17
N THR A 664 19.62 18.72 28.96
CA THR A 664 21.06 18.72 28.68
C THR A 664 21.37 18.00 27.37
N ALA A 665 20.65 16.90 27.06
CA ALA A 665 20.78 16.24 25.76
C ALA A 665 20.36 17.14 24.60
N THR A 666 19.31 17.96 24.76
CA THR A 666 18.89 18.89 23.70
C THR A 666 19.95 19.96 23.44
N GLN A 667 20.53 20.54 24.50
CA GLN A 667 21.65 21.48 24.38
C GLN A 667 22.87 20.83 23.71
N LEU A 668 23.24 19.63 24.15
CA LEU A 668 24.32 18.86 23.53
C LEU A 668 24.09 18.63 22.03
N PHE A 669 22.89 18.20 21.63
CA PHE A 669 22.59 17.95 20.21
C PHE A 669 22.52 19.23 19.38
N LYS A 670 22.10 20.37 19.96
CA LYS A 670 22.19 21.69 19.30
C LYS A 670 23.65 22.02 18.99
N LEU A 671 24.55 21.88 19.97
CA LEU A 671 25.97 22.12 19.78
C LEU A 671 26.58 21.12 18.78
N VAL A 672 26.31 19.82 18.93
CA VAL A 672 26.81 18.77 18.02
C VAL A 672 26.36 19.00 16.57
N ASN A 673 25.15 19.55 16.36
CA ASN A 673 24.65 19.87 15.02
C ASN A 673 25.43 21.03 14.35
N LYS A 674 25.99 21.97 15.10
CA LYS A 674 26.88 23.03 14.54
C LYS A 674 28.19 22.46 13.98
N TYR A 675 28.65 21.32 14.51
CA TYR A 675 29.94 20.69 14.17
C TYR A 675 29.78 19.44 13.31
N ARG A 676 28.70 19.34 12.51
CA ARG A 676 28.45 18.18 11.64
C ARG A 676 29.57 18.03 10.58
N PRO A 677 30.00 16.79 10.28
CA PRO A 677 30.89 16.56 9.16
C PRO A 677 30.15 16.79 7.84
N GLU A 678 30.86 17.33 6.85
CA GLU A 678 30.32 17.59 5.51
C GLU A 678 29.72 16.33 4.86
N THR A 679 28.69 16.53 4.04
CA THR A 679 28.15 15.47 3.19
C THR A 679 29.08 15.16 2.03
N ARG A 680 28.85 14.03 1.34
CA ARG A 680 29.64 13.66 0.15
C ARG A 680 29.48 14.69 -0.98
N VAL A 681 28.32 15.36 -1.04
CA VAL A 681 28.02 16.37 -2.06
C VAL A 681 28.76 17.66 -1.75
N GLU A 682 28.62 18.19 -0.54
CA GLU A 682 29.38 19.37 -0.07
C GLU A 682 30.90 19.15 -0.19
N LYS A 683 31.38 17.95 0.15
CA LYS A 683 32.80 17.60 -0.03
C LYS A 683 33.22 17.67 -1.49
N LYS A 684 32.37 17.19 -2.42
CA LYS A 684 32.64 17.25 -3.86
C LYS A 684 32.68 18.69 -4.32
N GLU A 685 31.70 19.50 -3.93
CA GLU A 685 31.61 20.93 -4.25
C GLU A 685 32.81 21.72 -3.74
N ARG A 686 33.22 21.51 -2.48
CA ARG A 686 34.43 22.12 -1.93
C ARG A 686 35.67 21.73 -2.71
N LEU A 687 35.82 20.45 -3.07
CA LEU A 687 36.97 19.98 -3.84
C LEU A 687 36.98 20.52 -5.26
N THR A 688 35.82 20.64 -5.92
CA THR A 688 35.72 21.25 -7.26
C THR A 688 36.01 22.75 -7.21
N ALA A 689 35.51 23.46 -6.19
CA ALA A 689 35.78 24.88 -6.00
C ALA A 689 37.27 25.12 -5.67
N ALA A 690 37.86 24.29 -4.83
CA ALA A 690 39.30 24.35 -4.53
C ALA A 690 40.15 24.04 -5.76
N ALA A 691 39.76 23.05 -6.58
CA ALA A 691 40.45 22.73 -7.82
C ALA A 691 40.37 23.88 -8.84
N ALA A 692 39.19 24.49 -9.00
CA ALA A 692 39.02 25.68 -9.86
C ALA A 692 39.90 26.84 -9.39
N ALA A 693 39.88 27.15 -8.08
CA ALA A 693 40.70 28.21 -7.51
C ALA A 693 42.20 27.95 -7.63
N GLN A 694 42.63 26.68 -7.58
CA GLN A 694 44.03 26.30 -7.77
C GLN A 694 44.47 26.46 -9.24
N VAL A 695 43.59 26.15 -10.20
CA VAL A 695 43.86 26.37 -11.63
C VAL A 695 44.00 27.86 -11.94
N GLU A 696 43.15 28.70 -11.35
CA GLU A 696 43.21 30.16 -11.57
C GLU A 696 44.40 30.84 -10.90
N LYS A 697 44.78 30.43 -9.68
CA LYS A 697 45.76 31.17 -8.85
C LYS A 697 47.13 30.53 -8.73
N GLY A 698 47.34 29.34 -9.31
CA GLY A 698 48.64 28.64 -9.33
C GLY A 698 49.19 28.18 -7.96
N VAL A 699 48.52 28.51 -6.86
CA VAL A 699 48.93 28.19 -5.48
C VAL A 699 47.87 27.32 -4.81
N LYS A 700 48.30 26.22 -4.17
CA LYS A 700 47.42 25.44 -3.29
C LYS A 700 47.05 26.29 -2.08
N ALA A 701 45.79 26.74 -2.00
CA ALA A 701 45.31 27.44 -0.82
C ALA A 701 45.35 26.50 0.41
N GLU A 702 46.19 26.82 1.40
CA GLU A 702 46.17 26.15 2.70
C GLU A 702 44.86 26.51 3.43
N THR A 703 43.86 25.64 3.30
CA THR A 703 42.58 25.82 3.98
C THR A 703 42.69 25.34 5.43
N LYS A 704 42.30 26.20 6.38
CA LYS A 704 42.26 25.85 7.81
C LYS A 704 41.37 24.62 7.99
N LYS A 705 41.88 23.61 8.72
CA LYS A 705 41.19 22.35 8.97
C LYS A 705 39.81 22.62 9.63
N PRO A 706 38.71 22.08 9.09
CA PRO A 706 37.39 22.34 9.64
C PRO A 706 37.21 21.66 11.00
N PHE A 707 36.62 22.40 11.94
CA PHE A 707 36.19 21.88 13.24
C PHE A 707 34.96 21.00 13.04
N VAL A 708 35.13 19.69 13.19
CA VAL A 708 34.06 18.71 13.02
C VAL A 708 34.10 17.68 14.13
N VAL A 709 32.92 17.20 14.55
CA VAL A 709 32.84 16.06 15.46
C VAL A 709 33.46 14.82 14.82
N LYS A 710 34.26 14.11 15.62
CA LYS A 710 34.88 12.85 15.20
C LYS A 710 33.94 11.71 15.52
N TYR A 711 33.90 10.72 14.63
CA TYR A 711 33.01 9.58 14.74
C TYR A 711 33.73 8.29 14.37
N GLY A 712 33.17 7.17 14.82
CA GLY A 712 33.76 5.85 14.68
C GLY A 712 34.54 5.44 15.92
N ILE A 713 34.28 4.23 16.42
CA ILE A 713 34.80 3.79 17.72
C ILE A 713 36.32 3.82 17.77
N ASN A 714 37.02 3.21 16.79
CA ASN A 714 38.49 3.16 16.75
C ASN A 714 39.13 4.55 16.72
N HIS A 715 38.52 5.48 15.98
CA HIS A 715 39.02 6.85 15.89
C HIS A 715 38.85 7.57 17.24
N ILE A 716 37.70 7.39 17.89
CA ILE A 716 37.44 7.96 19.22
C ILE A 716 38.39 7.36 20.25
N THR A 717 38.67 6.06 20.20
CA THR A 717 39.65 5.41 21.08
C THR A 717 41.02 6.05 20.97
N ALA A 718 41.55 6.19 19.75
CA ALA A 718 42.84 6.82 19.52
C ALA A 718 42.89 8.26 20.01
N LEU A 719 41.79 9.02 19.87
CA LEU A 719 41.70 10.40 20.36
C LEU A 719 41.65 10.47 21.89
N VAL A 720 40.99 9.52 22.54
CA VAL A 720 40.92 9.43 24.00
C VAL A 720 42.27 9.03 24.58
N GLU A 721 42.93 8.04 23.99
CA GLU A 721 44.27 7.60 24.38
C GLU A 721 45.32 8.70 24.16
N ALA A 722 45.20 9.47 23.08
CA ALA A 722 46.05 10.62 22.81
C ALA A 722 45.69 11.87 23.63
N LYS A 723 44.65 11.82 24.49
CA LYS A 723 44.09 12.98 25.24
C LYS A 723 43.74 14.18 24.35
N LYS A 724 43.36 13.94 23.10
CA LYS A 724 42.93 14.96 22.12
C LYS A 724 41.42 15.19 22.09
N ALA A 725 40.64 14.35 22.77
CA ALA A 725 39.20 14.51 22.88
C ALA A 725 38.84 15.44 24.06
N SER A 726 37.99 16.43 23.79
CA SER A 726 37.47 17.36 24.81
C SER A 726 36.20 16.83 25.49
N LEU A 727 35.35 16.10 24.76
CA LEU A 727 34.12 15.48 25.26
C LEU A 727 33.76 14.25 24.42
N VAL A 728 33.37 13.15 25.06
CA VAL A 728 32.93 11.92 24.38
C VAL A 728 31.44 11.65 24.62
N VAL A 729 30.69 11.42 23.55
CA VAL A 729 29.25 11.14 23.57
C VAL A 729 29.02 9.70 23.13
N ILE A 730 28.42 8.87 23.98
CA ILE A 730 28.24 7.43 23.76
C ILE A 730 26.75 7.11 23.65
N ALA A 731 26.33 6.23 22.73
CA ALA A 731 24.95 5.76 22.66
C ALA A 731 24.63 4.69 23.73
N ASP A 732 23.38 4.64 24.18
CA ASP A 732 22.89 3.64 25.15
C ASP A 732 22.48 2.29 24.52
N ASP A 733 22.01 2.29 23.27
CA ASP A 733 21.39 1.16 22.58
C ASP A 733 22.33 0.46 21.56
N VAL A 734 23.61 0.37 21.91
CA VAL A 734 24.63 -0.31 21.10
C VAL A 734 24.45 -1.83 21.26
N ASP A 735 24.35 -2.54 20.13
CA ASP A 735 24.21 -4.00 20.04
C ASP A 735 25.09 -4.42 18.85
N PRO A 736 26.21 -5.14 19.06
CA PRO A 736 26.73 -5.70 20.33
C PRO A 736 27.31 -4.63 21.30
N ILE A 737 27.03 -4.74 22.60
CA ILE A 737 27.37 -3.75 23.64
C ILE A 737 28.88 -3.72 23.97
N GLU A 738 29.58 -4.80 23.67
CA GLU A 738 31.02 -5.01 23.84
C GLU A 738 31.85 -3.94 23.12
N VAL A 739 31.28 -3.34 22.07
CA VAL A 739 31.91 -2.24 21.32
C VAL A 739 32.14 -1.00 22.17
N VAL A 740 31.31 -0.73 23.19
CA VAL A 740 31.41 0.48 24.01
C VAL A 740 31.55 0.23 25.50
N VAL A 741 31.38 -1.00 25.99
CA VAL A 741 31.35 -1.29 27.43
C VAL A 741 32.58 -0.78 28.19
N TRP A 742 33.75 -0.80 27.55
CA TRP A 742 35.03 -0.34 28.10
C TRP A 742 35.27 1.17 27.94
N LEU A 743 34.53 1.85 27.05
CA LEU A 743 34.79 3.24 26.68
C LEU A 743 34.59 4.23 27.84
N PRO A 744 33.53 4.13 28.69
CA PRO A 744 33.43 4.93 29.90
C PRO A 744 34.63 4.79 30.84
N ALA A 745 35.13 3.56 31.01
CA ALA A 745 36.29 3.30 31.86
C ALA A 745 37.57 3.91 31.28
N LEU A 746 37.76 3.83 29.96
CA LEU A 746 38.88 4.47 29.27
C LEU A 746 38.83 6.00 29.39
N CYS A 747 37.66 6.62 29.15
CA CYS A 747 37.50 8.07 29.28
C CYS A 747 37.86 8.54 30.69
N ARG A 748 37.41 7.82 31.73
CA ARG A 748 37.77 8.10 33.12
C ARG A 748 39.27 7.96 33.38
N LYS A 749 39.90 6.89 32.90
CA LYS A 749 41.34 6.67 33.05
C LYS A 749 42.17 7.78 32.41
N MET A 750 41.71 8.31 31.28
CA MET A 750 42.39 9.39 30.54
C MET A 750 42.00 10.80 31.00
N GLY A 751 41.04 10.93 31.94
CA GLY A 751 40.59 12.21 32.46
C GLY A 751 39.67 13.00 31.52
N ILE A 752 39.04 12.33 30.56
CA ILE A 752 38.18 12.95 29.54
C ILE A 752 36.70 12.81 29.95
N PRO A 753 35.91 13.89 29.95
CA PRO A 753 34.50 13.83 30.28
C PRO A 753 33.74 13.04 29.22
N TYR A 754 32.78 12.24 29.67
CA TYR A 754 31.91 11.45 28.80
C TYR A 754 30.46 11.53 29.25
N CYS A 755 29.53 11.38 28.31
CA CYS A 755 28.10 11.25 28.58
C CYS A 755 27.48 10.13 27.75
N ILE A 756 26.40 9.55 28.26
CA ILE A 756 25.62 8.53 27.57
C ILE A 756 24.29 9.13 27.12
N VAL A 757 23.94 9.00 25.84
CA VAL A 757 22.72 9.57 25.25
C VAL A 757 21.81 8.49 24.70
N LYS A 758 20.50 8.78 24.72
CA LYS A 758 19.49 7.88 24.14
C LYS A 758 19.55 7.86 22.62
N GLY A 759 19.79 6.68 22.05
CA GLY A 759 19.62 6.35 20.63
C GLY A 759 20.83 6.61 19.74
N LYS A 760 21.51 5.55 19.30
CA LYS A 760 22.59 5.54 18.30
C LYS A 760 22.15 6.06 16.94
N ALA A 761 20.86 5.96 16.63
CA ALA A 761 20.29 6.55 15.42
C ALA A 761 20.41 8.08 15.45
N ARG A 762 20.22 8.73 16.61
CA ARG A 762 20.35 10.19 16.75
C ARG A 762 21.78 10.65 16.52
N LEU A 763 22.77 9.92 17.07
CA LEU A 763 24.18 10.17 16.76
C LEU A 763 24.49 9.91 15.29
N GLY A 764 23.87 8.89 14.68
CA GLY A 764 24.00 8.59 13.25
C GLY A 764 23.54 9.74 12.37
N THR A 765 22.38 10.32 12.67
CA THR A 765 21.82 11.45 11.92
C THR A 765 22.80 12.63 11.87
N VAL A 766 23.45 12.95 12.99
CA VAL A 766 24.47 14.03 13.05
C VAL A 766 25.55 13.82 11.99
N VAL A 767 26.04 12.58 11.82
CA VAL A 767 27.17 12.27 10.92
C VAL A 767 26.76 11.69 9.57
N HIS A 768 25.49 11.89 9.17
CA HIS A 768 24.94 11.40 7.90
C HIS A 768 25.06 9.88 7.72
N LYS A 769 24.89 9.11 8.81
CA LYS A 769 24.85 7.64 8.82
C LYS A 769 23.55 7.13 9.46
N LYS A 770 23.21 5.86 9.22
CA LYS A 770 22.03 5.24 9.85
C LYS A 770 22.15 5.19 11.38
N THR A 771 23.36 4.93 11.88
CA THR A 771 23.69 4.82 13.30
C THR A 771 25.14 5.22 13.52
N ALA A 772 25.43 5.81 14.68
CA ALA A 772 26.80 6.00 15.17
C ALA A 772 26.89 5.58 16.63
N THR A 773 27.97 4.88 16.97
CA THR A 773 28.17 4.27 18.29
C THR A 773 28.63 5.28 19.35
N ALA A 774 29.53 6.19 18.95
CA ALA A 774 29.98 7.30 19.76
C ALA A 774 30.42 8.46 18.85
N LEU A 775 30.47 9.67 19.42
CA LEU A 775 31.02 10.89 18.84
C LEU A 775 32.02 11.52 19.81
N ALA A 776 33.00 12.27 19.30
CA ALA A 776 33.94 13.02 20.13
C ALA A 776 34.16 14.44 19.61
N PHE A 777 34.15 15.41 20.53
CA PHE A 777 34.67 16.75 20.28
C PHE A 777 36.19 16.73 20.43
N THR A 778 36.91 17.40 19.54
CA THR A 778 38.37 17.56 19.63
C THR A 778 38.67 19.01 19.93
N GLU A 779 38.50 19.87 18.94
CA GLU A 779 38.62 21.32 19.05
C GLU A 779 37.28 21.98 18.73
N THR A 780 36.98 23.10 19.39
CA THR A 780 35.80 23.93 19.14
C THR A 780 36.19 25.37 18.80
N ARG A 781 35.31 26.05 18.08
CA ARG A 781 35.43 27.47 17.75
C ARG A 781 35.39 28.30 19.02
N ALA A 782 36.04 29.47 19.00
CA ALA A 782 36.11 30.35 20.17
C ALA A 782 34.72 30.77 20.70
N GLU A 783 33.76 30.99 19.81
CA GLU A 783 32.37 31.35 20.12
C GLU A 783 31.62 30.29 20.95
N ASP A 784 31.85 29.01 20.70
CA ASP A 784 31.13 27.92 21.37
C ASP A 784 31.88 27.34 22.58
N LYS A 785 33.07 27.87 22.93
CA LYS A 785 33.87 27.36 24.07
C LYS A 785 33.13 27.49 25.40
N ALA A 786 32.41 28.59 25.61
CA ALA A 786 31.64 28.82 26.83
C ALA A 786 30.45 27.83 26.94
N GLU A 787 29.73 27.61 25.84
CA GLU A 787 28.61 26.66 25.76
C GLU A 787 29.11 25.22 26.04
N LEU A 788 30.22 24.83 25.42
CA LEU A 788 30.84 23.52 25.66
C LEU A 788 31.32 23.37 27.11
N ALA A 789 31.93 24.40 27.71
CA ALA A 789 32.42 24.34 29.09
C ALA A 789 31.28 24.14 30.10
N SER A 790 30.15 24.82 29.89
CA SER A 790 28.93 24.63 30.70
C SER A 790 28.40 23.20 30.59
N LEU A 791 28.32 22.65 29.37
CA LEU A 791 27.92 21.26 29.13
C LEU A 791 28.89 20.27 29.78
N ILE A 792 30.19 20.49 29.67
CA ILE A 792 31.21 19.63 30.29
C ILE A 792 31.07 19.63 31.81
N SER A 793 30.82 20.79 32.43
CA SER A 793 30.58 20.90 33.88
C SER A 793 29.38 20.06 34.31
N ALA A 794 28.24 20.22 33.63
CA ALA A 794 27.03 19.43 33.89
C ALA A 794 27.21 17.92 33.63
N ILE A 795 28.06 17.54 32.68
CA ILE A 795 28.36 16.14 32.36
C ILE A 795 29.30 15.53 33.42
N LYS A 796 30.31 16.28 33.87
CA LYS A 796 31.26 15.82 34.90
C LYS A 796 30.55 15.49 36.20
N SER A 797 29.64 16.35 36.65
CA SER A 797 28.85 16.11 37.88
C SER A 797 27.91 14.91 37.77
N ASN A 798 27.42 14.61 36.56
CA ASN A 798 26.51 13.48 36.35
C ASN A 798 27.22 12.13 36.15
N TYR A 799 28.42 12.11 35.56
CA TYR A 799 29.09 10.86 35.18
C TYR A 799 30.44 10.65 35.87
N THR A 800 31.30 11.67 35.86
CA THR A 800 32.69 11.54 36.32
C THR A 800 32.77 11.53 37.84
N GLU A 801 32.05 12.44 38.50
CA GLU A 801 32.01 12.54 39.96
C GLU A 801 31.21 11.38 40.59
N LYS A 802 30.15 10.91 39.94
CA LYS A 802 29.32 9.78 40.40
C LYS A 802 29.91 8.40 40.06
N ASN A 803 31.18 8.33 39.64
CA ASN A 803 31.80 7.10 39.17
C ASN A 803 31.78 5.96 40.21
N GLU A 804 32.08 6.23 41.47
CA GLU A 804 32.08 5.19 42.50
C GLU A 804 30.71 4.55 42.69
N THR A 805 29.66 5.38 42.68
CA THR A 805 28.27 4.90 42.74
C THR A 805 27.93 4.09 41.49
N ALA A 806 28.31 4.56 40.30
CA ALA A 806 28.06 3.85 39.04
C ALA A 806 28.78 2.49 38.97
N ARG A 807 29.98 2.36 39.55
CA ARG A 807 30.74 1.10 39.61
C ARG A 807 30.15 0.06 40.57
N LYS A 808 29.39 0.50 41.57
CA LYS A 808 28.75 -0.37 42.57
C LYS A 808 27.27 -0.62 42.28
N ALA A 809 26.63 0.23 41.47
CA ALA A 809 25.20 0.16 41.17
C ALA A 809 24.86 -0.97 40.20
N TRP A 810 24.41 -2.09 40.75
CA TRP A 810 23.78 -3.18 39.97
C TRP A 810 22.42 -2.75 39.44
N GLY A 811 22.10 -3.20 38.22
CA GLY A 811 20.80 -3.00 37.58
C GLY A 811 19.90 -4.23 37.69
N GLY A 812 18.65 -4.06 37.27
CA GLY A 812 17.70 -5.17 37.20
C GLY A 812 17.35 -5.75 38.58
N GLY A 813 17.17 -7.08 38.65
CA GLY A 813 16.68 -7.75 39.87
C GLY A 813 15.23 -7.38 40.25
N LEU A 814 14.49 -6.75 39.33
CA LEU A 814 13.14 -6.29 39.59
C LEU A 814 12.16 -7.42 39.34
N MET A 815 11.34 -7.76 40.33
CA MET A 815 10.30 -8.77 40.19
C MET A 815 9.11 -8.27 39.33
N GLY A 816 8.33 -9.21 38.81
CA GLY A 816 7.15 -8.88 38.00
C GLY A 816 6.05 -8.19 38.81
N PHE A 817 5.30 -7.30 38.18
CA PHE A 817 4.22 -6.55 38.81
C PHE A 817 3.23 -7.43 39.58
N LYS A 818 2.79 -8.55 38.98
CA LYS A 818 1.89 -9.52 39.64
C LYS A 818 2.51 -10.14 40.90
N SER A 819 3.81 -10.45 40.86
CA SER A 819 4.53 -11.01 42.00
C SER A 819 4.66 -9.98 43.12
N ASN A 820 4.99 -8.72 42.79
CA ASN A 820 5.06 -7.63 43.75
C ASN A 820 3.69 -7.37 44.39
N MET A 821 2.61 -7.35 43.61
CA MET A 821 1.26 -7.22 44.16
C MET A 821 0.89 -8.39 45.09
N LYS A 822 1.28 -9.62 44.75
CA LYS A 822 1.04 -10.79 45.61
C LYS A 822 1.79 -10.65 46.94
N LEU A 823 3.04 -10.22 46.91
CA LEU A 823 3.85 -9.98 48.11
C LEU A 823 3.27 -8.82 48.93
N ALA A 824 2.90 -7.72 48.30
CA ALA A 824 2.26 -6.58 48.96
C ALA A 824 0.94 -6.99 49.63
N LYS A 825 0.08 -7.75 48.94
CA LYS A 825 -1.16 -8.27 49.52
C LYS A 825 -0.91 -9.17 50.74
N ARG A 826 0.12 -10.03 50.68
CA ARG A 826 0.52 -10.86 51.82
C ARG A 826 1.04 -10.01 52.98
N ALA A 827 1.90 -9.03 52.70
CA ALA A 827 2.41 -8.12 53.71
C ALA A 827 1.29 -7.31 54.38
N SER A 828 0.33 -6.81 53.60
CA SER A 828 -0.86 -6.13 54.13
C SER A 828 -1.73 -7.06 54.97
N ALA A 829 -1.92 -8.32 54.56
CA ALA A 829 -2.68 -9.29 55.35
C ALA A 829 -2.02 -9.59 56.70
N VAL A 830 -0.69 -9.78 56.71
CA VAL A 830 0.08 -9.98 57.95
C VAL A 830 0.05 -8.73 58.83
N LYS A 831 0.18 -7.54 58.24
CA LYS A 831 0.09 -6.26 58.96
C LYS A 831 -1.30 -6.04 59.56
N ASN A 832 -2.36 -6.49 58.90
CA ASN A 832 -3.73 -6.37 59.41
C ASN A 832 -4.09 -7.43 60.45
N SER A 833 -3.27 -8.49 60.60
CA SER A 833 -3.46 -9.55 61.61
C SER A 833 -2.62 -9.35 62.88
N LEU A 834 -1.65 -8.44 62.82
CA LEU A 834 -0.88 -7.94 63.97
C LEU A 834 -1.52 -6.63 64.44
#